data_AF-A0A9E6AUA5-F1
#
_entry.id   AF-A0A9E6AUA5-F1
#
_cell.length_a   1.000
_cell.length_b   1.000
_cell.length_c   1.000
_cell.angle_alpha   90.00
_cell.angle_beta   90.00
_cell.angle_gamma   90.00
#
_symmetry.space_group_name_H-M   'P 1'
#
loop_
_entity.id
_entity.type
_entity.pdbx_description
1 polymer ?
#
loop_
_entity_poly.entity_id
_entity_poly.type
_entity_poly.pdbx_seq_one_letter_code
_entity_poly.pdbx_strand_id
1 'polypeptide(L)'
;MTGKTLKTAPRSVNNAQNARKKPKNAPKKTYKKPINSKIAAKKASKKRINKPKRVKKRQKVQALWWRITKFITYWLCFFATLAIILGMGVFLYYSLDLPNPDTLQLPKATATVTIITSDGEVLTHRAAQQTGYISIKLLPEHTKQALISIEDRGFYNHNGVDVFGILRAAIFNVIRGNRAQGGSTLTQQLAKMLYLKPEKKLKRKVQEAMLAIWLESKYSKDKLLELYFNRAYYGAGANGIEAAAQKYFDKSARYLNLNESALLAGLMKAPSAYNPLRHPKRAKNRQKLVLNAMLEEGYIDQAQLDLAKNSPIGLNQTNVASQGQYAADWIMRDLKGIAGDLVGDITVETTIDPYLQRAAENALNSVMSKFSVKYKAEQAALILMDKNGAVRALVGGRNYKKSSFNRVTTAKRQPGSIFKPFVYLAGLEAGYKPTSKMRDAPIRFKNWRPKNYNNKYYGNVTLKHSLAKSMNSVALRLARKVGVKKIINVARRLGISSDLRKDLSIALGTSEVTLQELTTAYLPFMNGGFDANAHVIARIVDSGNQEVFTQYSNISDRIIAKKHINYMNDMLFAVTDWGTGKKARLPNFKSFGKTGTTQNYKDGWFIGYTSEYIAGVWVGNDNGKPTNKVTGGNLPAQIWHDLMLPIHDGLTSQAGSIDTIGSLINSR
;
A
#
# COMPACT_ATOMS: atom_id res chain seq x y z
N MET A 1 -53.68 -16.33 24.98
CA MET A 1 -53.53 -15.47 26.18
C MET A 1 -53.21 -14.06 25.67
N THR A 2 -54.07 -13.04 25.77
CA THR A 2 -54.55 -12.29 26.96
C THR A 2 -53.43 -11.50 27.65
N GLY A 3 -53.45 -10.17 27.81
CA GLY A 3 -54.42 -9.09 27.45
C GLY A 3 -53.78 -7.95 26.62
N LYS A 4 -54.49 -6.98 26.02
CA LYS A 4 -55.57 -6.06 26.50
C LYS A 4 -55.06 -5.03 27.55
N THR A 5 -55.34 -3.70 27.51
CA THR A 5 -56.10 -2.81 26.56
C THR A 5 -55.57 -1.32 26.67
N LEU A 6 -56.21 -0.14 26.53
CA LEU A 6 -57.62 0.32 26.44
C LEU A 6 -57.85 1.80 25.89
N LYS A 7 -57.89 2.02 24.56
CA LYS A 7 -58.56 3.19 23.88
C LYS A 7 -57.98 4.61 24.18
N THR A 8 -58.47 5.76 23.64
CA THR A 8 -59.56 6.17 22.68
C THR A 8 -58.98 7.08 21.56
N ALA A 9 -59.46 7.19 20.30
CA ALA A 9 -60.80 7.17 19.64
C ALA A 9 -61.34 8.61 19.30
N PRO A 10 -62.21 8.84 18.27
CA PRO A 10 -61.86 9.77 17.17
C PRO A 10 -62.99 10.68 16.61
N ARG A 11 -62.70 11.40 15.51
CA ARG A 11 -63.61 11.97 14.45
C ARG A 11 -62.72 12.40 13.25
N SER A 12 -62.97 12.23 11.94
CA SER A 12 -64.17 12.14 11.05
C SER A 12 -64.80 13.53 10.75
N VAL A 13 -65.20 13.92 9.51
CA VAL A 13 -65.38 13.17 8.24
C VAL A 13 -65.55 14.12 6.99
N ASN A 14 -65.18 13.68 5.76
CA ASN A 14 -65.67 14.11 4.40
C ASN A 14 -65.55 15.61 3.92
N ASN A 15 -65.70 16.03 2.64
CA ASN A 15 -65.63 15.39 1.28
C ASN A 15 -65.44 16.43 0.12
N ALA A 16 -65.18 15.95 -1.11
CA ALA A 16 -65.55 16.46 -2.46
C ALA A 16 -65.39 17.98 -2.80
N GLN A 17 -64.52 18.37 -3.75
CA GLN A 17 -64.74 18.41 -5.22
C GLN A 17 -65.93 19.28 -5.73
N ASN A 18 -65.65 20.39 -6.44
CA ASN A 18 -65.83 20.48 -7.91
C ASN A 18 -65.25 21.74 -8.59
N ALA A 19 -65.33 21.80 -9.93
CA ALA A 19 -64.47 22.62 -10.80
C ALA A 19 -65.13 23.84 -11.53
N ARG A 20 -64.25 24.62 -12.22
CA ARG A 20 -64.35 25.20 -13.60
C ARG A 20 -64.43 26.75 -13.83
N LYS A 21 -63.69 27.16 -14.89
CA LYS A 21 -63.84 28.30 -15.86
C LYS A 21 -63.37 29.75 -15.51
N LYS A 22 -62.15 30.08 -15.98
CA LYS A 22 -61.74 31.05 -17.06
C LYS A 22 -62.85 31.92 -17.74
N PRO A 23 -62.54 33.06 -18.46
CA PRO A 23 -61.23 33.67 -18.83
C PRO A 23 -61.18 35.25 -18.86
N LYS A 24 -60.12 35.82 -19.49
CA LYS A 24 -59.96 37.21 -20.04
C LYS A 24 -59.74 38.33 -18.99
N ASN A 25 -59.02 39.44 -19.25
CA ASN A 25 -58.32 39.95 -20.45
C ASN A 25 -56.96 40.62 -20.09
N ALA A 26 -56.15 40.97 -21.09
CA ALA A 26 -54.95 41.84 -21.00
C ALA A 26 -55.16 43.09 -21.91
N PRO A 27 -54.19 43.98 -22.24
CA PRO A 27 -52.77 44.12 -21.81
C PRO A 27 -52.24 45.58 -21.62
N LYS A 28 -50.93 45.72 -21.30
CA LYS A 28 -49.96 46.77 -21.75
C LYS A 28 -50.12 48.29 -21.43
N LYS A 29 -49.05 48.83 -20.81
CA LYS A 29 -48.17 49.96 -21.22
C LYS A 29 -48.40 51.44 -20.79
N THR A 30 -47.23 52.09 -20.55
CA THR A 30 -46.78 53.49 -20.81
C THR A 30 -47.33 54.72 -20.08
N TYR A 31 -46.51 55.23 -19.14
CA TYR A 31 -45.73 56.48 -19.20
C TYR A 31 -46.33 57.86 -19.58
N LYS A 32 -45.95 58.87 -18.75
CA LYS A 32 -45.80 60.35 -18.96
C LYS A 32 -46.88 61.31 -18.42
N LYS A 33 -46.34 62.40 -17.83
CA LYS A 33 -46.85 63.76 -17.49
C LYS A 33 -47.82 64.36 -18.53
N PRO A 34 -48.77 65.26 -18.15
CA PRO A 34 -48.47 66.70 -17.84
C PRO A 34 -49.32 67.34 -16.69
N ILE A 35 -48.81 68.26 -15.84
CA ILE A 35 -48.70 69.76 -15.89
C ILE A 35 -49.96 70.57 -15.46
N ASN A 36 -49.74 71.43 -14.44
CA ASN A 36 -50.39 72.70 -14.03
C ASN A 36 -51.88 72.88 -13.62
N SER A 37 -52.00 73.57 -12.46
CA SER A 37 -52.79 74.80 -12.18
C SER A 37 -54.26 74.76 -11.70
N LYS A 38 -54.43 75.39 -10.52
CA LYS A 38 -55.48 76.34 -10.04
C LYS A 38 -55.16 76.55 -8.55
N ILE A 39 -54.81 77.72 -8.02
CA ILE A 39 -55.49 79.04 -8.03
C ILE A 39 -56.90 78.98 -7.45
N ALA A 40 -57.01 79.32 -6.16
CA ALA A 40 -58.18 79.91 -5.52
C ALA A 40 -57.70 80.73 -4.30
N ALA A 41 -58.27 81.91 -4.07
CA ALA A 41 -57.85 82.80 -2.97
C ALA A 41 -58.99 83.71 -2.46
N LYS A 42 -59.02 83.95 -1.15
CA LYS A 42 -59.63 85.10 -0.43
C LYS A 42 -59.16 85.02 1.05
N LYS A 43 -58.55 86.09 1.59
CA LYS A 43 -59.17 87.22 2.35
C LYS A 43 -59.80 86.79 3.70
N ALA A 44 -59.65 87.52 4.82
CA ALA A 44 -58.73 88.61 5.20
C ALA A 44 -58.86 88.95 6.71
N SER A 45 -57.83 89.51 7.35
CA SER A 45 -57.96 90.31 8.59
C SER A 45 -56.78 91.30 8.76
N LYS A 46 -56.82 92.20 9.76
CA LYS A 46 -55.94 93.40 9.85
C LYS A 46 -54.98 93.42 11.06
N LYS A 47 -53.75 93.91 10.79
CA LYS A 47 -52.80 94.68 11.64
C LYS A 47 -52.36 94.20 13.05
N ARG A 48 -51.01 94.24 13.22
CA ARG A 48 -50.21 94.61 14.44
C ARG A 48 -50.42 93.74 15.71
N ILE A 49 -49.42 92.98 16.18
CA ILE A 49 -48.33 93.49 17.07
C ILE A 49 -47.14 92.49 17.16
N ASN A 50 -45.93 93.01 17.47
CA ASN A 50 -44.68 92.34 17.93
C ASN A 50 -43.90 91.33 17.05
N LYS A 51 -42.57 91.33 17.27
CA LYS A 51 -41.54 90.53 16.57
C LYS A 51 -41.24 89.20 17.31
N PRO A 52 -41.17 88.05 16.63
CA PRO A 52 -40.51 86.85 17.18
C PRO A 52 -39.09 86.63 16.60
N LYS A 53 -38.06 86.63 17.48
CA LYS A 53 -36.68 86.21 17.12
C LYS A 53 -36.61 84.67 16.96
N ARG A 54 -36.52 84.09 15.74
CA ARG A 54 -36.12 82.65 15.58
C ARG A 54 -35.71 82.17 14.16
N VAL A 55 -34.67 82.74 13.54
CA VAL A 55 -34.06 82.19 12.29
C VAL A 55 -32.53 81.97 12.41
N LYS A 56 -32.07 81.25 13.44
CA LYS A 56 -30.65 80.81 13.58
C LYS A 56 -30.50 79.43 14.27
N LYS A 57 -31.19 78.38 13.80
CA LYS A 57 -31.02 77.01 14.37
C LYS A 57 -30.79 75.83 13.39
N ARG A 58 -31.18 75.90 12.10
CA ARG A 58 -30.96 74.77 11.15
C ARG A 58 -29.50 74.63 10.67
N GLN A 59 -28.83 75.73 10.28
CA GLN A 59 -27.45 75.70 9.78
C GLN A 59 -26.41 75.19 10.80
N LYS A 60 -26.62 75.44 12.11
CA LYS A 60 -25.68 74.97 13.16
C LYS A 60 -25.61 73.45 13.27
N VAL A 61 -26.68 72.72 12.95
CA VAL A 61 -26.69 71.25 13.06
C VAL A 61 -25.87 70.60 11.94
N GLN A 62 -26.03 71.06 10.70
CA GLN A 62 -25.20 70.57 9.58
C GLN A 62 -23.72 70.91 9.79
N ALA A 63 -23.40 72.13 10.24
CA ALA A 63 -22.02 72.52 10.55
C ALA A 63 -21.40 71.70 11.70
N LEU A 64 -22.21 71.28 12.68
CA LEU A 64 -21.76 70.39 13.75
C LEU A 64 -21.50 68.96 13.24
N TRP A 65 -22.40 68.38 12.46
CA TRP A 65 -22.19 67.06 11.84
C TRP A 65 -21.02 67.04 10.86
N TRP A 66 -20.76 68.13 10.12
CA TRP A 66 -19.60 68.23 9.23
C TRP A 66 -18.27 68.35 10.00
N ARG A 67 -18.29 68.99 11.19
CA ARG A 67 -17.13 69.00 12.11
C ARG A 67 -16.92 67.63 12.77
N ILE A 68 -17.97 66.95 13.20
CA ILE A 68 -17.90 65.60 13.79
C ILE A 68 -17.39 64.59 12.75
N THR A 69 -17.92 64.59 11.53
CA THR A 69 -17.42 63.72 10.46
C THR A 69 -15.97 64.02 10.08
N LYS A 70 -15.57 65.29 9.93
CA LYS A 70 -14.14 65.65 9.73
C LYS A 70 -13.24 65.22 10.88
N PHE A 71 -13.69 65.35 12.13
CA PHE A 71 -12.95 64.91 13.31
C PHE A 71 -12.80 63.38 13.32
N ILE A 72 -13.87 62.63 13.03
CA ILE A 72 -13.85 61.16 12.92
C ILE A 72 -12.92 60.71 11.78
N THR A 73 -12.98 61.33 10.60
CA THR A 73 -12.07 60.97 9.49
C THR A 73 -10.62 61.35 9.79
N TYR A 74 -10.38 62.48 10.46
CA TYR A 74 -9.03 62.89 10.87
C TYR A 74 -8.43 61.89 11.85
N TRP A 75 -9.17 61.50 12.90
CA TRP A 75 -8.71 60.50 13.85
C TRP A 75 -8.57 59.10 13.24
N LEU A 76 -9.46 58.70 12.32
CA LEU A 76 -9.30 57.46 11.53
C LEU A 76 -8.00 57.48 10.71
N CYS A 77 -7.72 58.57 10.01
CA CYS A 77 -6.47 58.72 9.25
C CYS A 77 -5.25 58.71 10.18
N PHE A 78 -5.30 59.47 11.28
CA PHE A 78 -4.23 59.54 12.27
C PHE A 78 -3.92 58.16 12.88
N PHE A 79 -4.94 57.44 13.37
CA PHE A 79 -4.77 56.09 13.91
C PHE A 79 -4.34 55.09 12.83
N ALA A 80 -4.77 55.25 11.57
CA ALA A 80 -4.28 54.43 10.47
C ALA A 80 -2.78 54.68 10.19
N THR A 81 -2.34 55.94 10.08
CA THR A 81 -0.90 56.25 9.93
C THR A 81 -0.07 55.80 11.13
N LEU A 82 -0.59 55.95 12.36
CA LEU A 82 0.09 55.48 13.57
C LEU A 82 0.20 53.95 13.60
N ALA A 83 -0.85 53.23 13.17
CA ALA A 83 -0.82 51.77 13.03
C ALA A 83 0.14 51.31 11.91
N ILE A 84 0.25 52.05 10.81
CA ILE A 84 1.25 51.78 9.75
C ILE A 84 2.67 51.98 10.29
N ILE A 85 2.95 53.08 10.99
CA ILE A 85 4.26 53.37 11.58
C ILE A 85 4.64 52.31 12.65
N LEU A 86 3.71 51.96 13.55
CA LEU A 86 3.91 50.89 14.52
C LEU A 86 4.12 49.53 13.85
N GLY A 87 3.33 49.21 12.83
CA GLY A 87 3.48 47.98 12.04
C GLY A 87 4.82 47.90 11.31
N MET A 88 5.30 49.02 10.77
CA MET A 88 6.59 49.12 10.08
C MET A 88 7.77 49.07 11.04
N GLY A 89 7.67 49.66 12.23
CA GLY A 89 8.65 49.49 13.31
C GLY A 89 8.73 48.05 13.81
N VAL A 90 7.58 47.38 13.98
CA VAL A 90 7.49 45.95 14.31
C VAL A 90 8.10 45.07 13.19
N PHE A 91 7.82 45.39 11.93
CA PHE A 91 8.38 44.71 10.76
C PHE A 91 9.91 44.83 10.73
N LEU A 92 10.45 46.05 10.87
CA LEU A 92 11.90 46.29 10.91
C LEU A 92 12.56 45.58 12.09
N TYR A 93 12.00 45.69 13.30
CA TYR A 93 12.54 45.04 14.50
C TYR A 93 12.66 43.51 14.34
N TYR A 94 11.64 42.85 13.81
CA TYR A 94 11.69 41.39 13.58
C TYR A 94 12.44 40.98 12.30
N SER A 95 12.73 41.90 11.37
CA SER A 95 13.49 41.59 10.14
C SER A 95 14.95 41.21 10.42
N LEU A 96 15.54 41.79 11.47
CA LEU A 96 16.92 41.54 11.91
C LEU A 96 17.10 40.15 12.55
N ASP A 97 16.00 39.49 12.91
CA ASP A 97 15.95 38.16 13.55
C ASP A 97 15.13 37.19 12.68
N LEU A 98 15.29 37.28 11.36
CA LEU A 98 14.79 36.30 10.39
C LEU A 98 15.90 35.29 10.02
N PRO A 99 15.61 33.98 10.01
CA PRO A 99 16.54 32.97 9.51
C PRO A 99 16.75 33.15 8.00
N ASN A 100 18.00 32.98 7.52
CA ASN A 100 18.35 33.15 6.11
C ASN A 100 17.53 32.19 5.21
N PRO A 101 16.63 32.72 4.36
CA PRO A 101 15.66 31.91 3.63
C PRO A 101 16.19 31.36 2.29
N ASP A 102 17.38 31.77 1.84
CA ASP A 102 18.02 31.25 0.62
C ASP A 102 18.66 29.86 0.79
N THR A 103 18.63 29.31 2.01
CA THR A 103 19.16 27.98 2.36
C THR A 103 18.30 26.80 1.87
N LEU A 104 17.14 27.04 1.26
CA LEU A 104 16.17 26.01 0.90
C LEU A 104 16.55 25.23 -0.39
N GLN A 105 17.32 24.15 -0.24
CA GLN A 105 17.50 23.16 -1.31
C GLN A 105 16.19 22.42 -1.61
N LEU A 106 15.75 22.45 -2.86
CA LEU A 106 14.53 21.79 -3.34
C LEU A 106 14.83 20.33 -3.73
N PRO A 107 14.09 19.33 -3.22
CA PRO A 107 14.21 17.95 -3.70
C PRO A 107 13.84 17.82 -5.19
N LYS A 108 14.42 16.83 -5.87
CA LYS A 108 14.02 16.43 -7.24
C LYS A 108 12.85 15.45 -7.17
N ALA A 109 11.98 15.48 -8.19
CA ALA A 109 10.80 14.61 -8.29
C ALA A 109 11.19 13.13 -8.24
N THR A 110 10.51 12.31 -7.42
CA THR A 110 10.75 10.87 -7.41
C THR A 110 10.14 10.21 -8.63
N ALA A 111 10.94 9.36 -9.29
CA ALA A 111 10.44 8.35 -10.21
C ALA A 111 9.41 7.43 -9.52
N THR A 112 8.41 7.00 -10.29
CA THR A 112 7.39 6.02 -9.90
C THR A 112 7.70 4.68 -10.55
N VAL A 113 7.63 3.60 -9.78
CA VAL A 113 7.70 2.22 -10.26
C VAL A 113 6.28 1.67 -10.26
N THR A 114 5.69 1.51 -11.44
CA THR A 114 4.40 0.83 -11.61
C THR A 114 4.68 -0.67 -11.77
N ILE A 115 4.18 -1.50 -10.86
CA ILE A 115 4.37 -2.95 -10.92
C ILE A 115 3.08 -3.57 -11.45
N ILE A 116 3.17 -4.35 -12.54
CA ILE A 116 2.02 -5.01 -13.18
C ILE A 116 2.20 -6.53 -13.23
N THR A 117 1.08 -7.26 -13.21
CA THR A 117 1.03 -8.73 -13.31
C THR A 117 1.18 -9.22 -14.75
N SER A 118 1.31 -10.53 -14.95
CA SER A 118 1.59 -11.11 -16.28
C SER A 118 0.46 -10.99 -17.30
N ASP A 119 -0.72 -10.54 -16.87
CA ASP A 119 -1.89 -10.17 -17.67
C ASP A 119 -2.08 -8.64 -17.83
N GLY A 120 -1.19 -7.84 -17.24
CA GLY A 120 -1.20 -6.38 -17.34
C GLY A 120 -2.01 -5.65 -16.27
N GLU A 121 -2.67 -6.34 -15.32
CA GLU A 121 -3.31 -5.66 -14.18
C GLU A 121 -2.27 -4.94 -13.29
N VAL A 122 -2.62 -3.77 -12.76
CA VAL A 122 -1.73 -3.02 -11.86
C VAL A 122 -1.74 -3.64 -10.47
N LEU A 123 -0.58 -4.14 -10.03
CA LEU A 123 -0.39 -4.73 -8.71
C LEU A 123 -0.21 -3.65 -7.62
N THR A 124 0.66 -2.67 -7.87
CA THR A 124 0.91 -1.53 -6.97
C THR A 124 1.75 -0.45 -7.68
N HIS A 125 1.76 0.78 -7.15
CA HIS A 125 2.68 1.84 -7.57
C HIS A 125 3.59 2.22 -6.39
N ARG A 126 4.91 2.08 -6.56
CA ARG A 126 5.93 2.38 -5.56
C ARG A 126 6.71 3.64 -5.94
N ALA A 127 7.17 4.41 -4.96
CA ALA A 127 8.18 5.43 -5.21
C ALA A 127 9.56 4.76 -5.37
N ALA A 128 10.30 5.11 -6.43
CA ALA A 128 11.64 4.58 -6.70
C ALA A 128 12.67 4.98 -5.62
N GLN A 129 12.43 6.11 -4.94
CA GLN A 129 13.26 6.60 -3.84
C GLN A 129 12.37 7.08 -2.69
N GLN A 130 12.83 6.89 -1.44
CA GLN A 130 12.08 7.28 -0.24
C GLN A 130 12.11 8.79 0.08
N THR A 131 12.51 9.67 -0.85
CA THR A 131 12.54 11.13 -0.60
C THR A 131 11.15 11.74 -0.50
N GLY A 132 10.09 11.04 -0.96
CA GLY A 132 8.70 11.37 -0.70
C GLY A 132 8.17 12.63 -1.39
N TYR A 133 8.91 13.15 -2.38
CA TYR A 133 8.60 14.40 -3.08
C TYR A 133 8.07 14.15 -4.50
N ILE A 134 6.83 14.58 -4.74
CA ILE A 134 6.12 14.51 -6.03
C ILE A 134 5.83 15.92 -6.55
N SER A 135 5.99 16.15 -7.85
CA SER A 135 5.65 17.46 -8.43
C SER A 135 4.14 17.69 -8.46
N ILE A 136 3.71 18.93 -8.24
CA ILE A 136 2.29 19.31 -8.22
C ILE A 136 1.59 19.09 -9.57
N LYS A 137 2.34 19.12 -10.67
CA LYS A 137 1.83 18.80 -12.02
C LYS A 137 1.41 17.33 -12.18
N LEU A 138 1.87 16.45 -11.28
CA LEU A 138 1.52 15.03 -11.22
C LEU A 138 0.42 14.75 -10.20
N LEU A 139 -0.04 15.74 -9.43
CA LEU A 139 -1.17 15.58 -8.50
C LEU A 139 -2.50 15.85 -9.22
N PRO A 140 -3.53 15.01 -9.05
CA PRO A 140 -4.86 15.27 -9.61
C PRO A 140 -5.43 16.62 -9.16
N GLU A 141 -6.20 17.29 -10.04
CA GLU A 141 -6.75 18.64 -9.77
C GLU A 141 -7.56 18.70 -8.47
N HIS A 142 -8.42 17.70 -8.24
CA HIS A 142 -9.22 17.57 -7.02
C HIS A 142 -8.37 17.46 -5.74
N THR A 143 -7.08 17.10 -5.84
CA THR A 143 -6.13 17.09 -4.71
C THR A 143 -5.71 18.48 -4.30
N LYS A 144 -5.45 19.38 -5.26
CA LYS A 144 -5.18 20.79 -5.01
C LYS A 144 -6.42 21.48 -4.43
N GLN A 145 -7.56 21.30 -5.12
CA GLN A 145 -8.86 21.85 -4.72
C GLN A 145 -9.30 21.42 -3.31
N ALA A 146 -9.05 20.17 -2.92
CA ALA A 146 -9.40 19.65 -1.59
C ALA A 146 -8.65 20.32 -0.44
N LEU A 147 -7.41 20.76 -0.66
CA LEU A 147 -6.65 21.52 0.34
C LEU A 147 -7.11 22.99 0.39
N ILE A 148 -7.25 23.61 -0.78
CA ILE A 148 -7.63 25.01 -0.93
C ILE A 148 -9.01 25.29 -0.30
N SER A 149 -10.02 24.46 -0.59
CA SER A 149 -11.39 24.71 -0.12
C SER A 149 -11.57 24.69 1.41
N ILE A 150 -10.71 23.97 2.13
CA ILE A 150 -10.85 23.75 3.58
C ILE A 150 -9.85 24.52 4.44
N GLU A 151 -8.64 24.81 3.96
CA GLU A 151 -7.64 25.58 4.71
C GLU A 151 -7.46 27.03 4.20
N ASP A 152 -7.61 27.31 2.88
CA ASP A 152 -7.31 28.63 2.32
C ASP A 152 -8.02 28.90 0.97
N ARG A 153 -9.31 29.24 1.04
CA ARG A 153 -10.16 29.55 -0.12
C ARG A 153 -9.65 30.74 -0.95
N GLY A 154 -8.94 31.65 -0.30
CA GLY A 154 -8.38 32.86 -0.92
C GLY A 154 -7.04 32.65 -1.61
N PHE A 155 -6.49 31.42 -1.62
CA PHE A 155 -5.07 31.16 -1.86
C PHE A 155 -4.49 31.84 -3.11
N TYR A 156 -5.13 31.78 -4.28
CA TYR A 156 -4.60 32.40 -5.50
C TYR A 156 -4.75 33.94 -5.55
N ASN A 157 -5.54 34.54 -4.65
CA ASN A 157 -5.97 35.94 -4.72
C ASN A 157 -5.25 36.88 -3.72
N HIS A 158 -4.48 36.35 -2.77
CA HIS A 158 -3.73 37.13 -1.78
C HIS A 158 -2.21 37.05 -2.02
N ASN A 159 -1.45 38.02 -1.51
CA ASN A 159 0.02 38.01 -1.55
C ASN A 159 0.59 37.71 -0.15
N GLY A 160 0.81 36.43 0.15
CA GLY A 160 1.32 35.86 1.40
C GLY A 160 0.35 35.88 2.58
N VAL A 161 -0.44 36.95 2.70
CA VAL A 161 -1.35 37.21 3.83
C VAL A 161 -2.71 37.69 3.33
N ASP A 162 -3.79 36.98 3.65
CA ASP A 162 -5.15 37.44 3.39
C ASP A 162 -5.60 38.46 4.46
N VAL A 163 -5.30 39.74 4.19
CA VAL A 163 -5.71 40.88 5.04
C VAL A 163 -7.23 40.97 5.16
N PHE A 164 -7.98 40.72 4.07
CA PHE A 164 -9.43 40.78 4.07
C PHE A 164 -10.05 39.60 4.83
N GLY A 165 -9.46 38.40 4.74
CA GLY A 165 -9.81 37.23 5.53
C GLY A 165 -9.54 37.40 7.02
N ILE A 166 -8.43 38.04 7.39
CA ILE A 166 -8.13 38.39 8.80
C ILE A 166 -9.18 39.37 9.33
N LEU A 167 -9.52 40.43 8.59
CA LEU A 167 -10.58 41.38 8.96
C LEU A 167 -11.95 40.69 9.07
N ARG A 168 -12.31 39.85 8.09
CA ARG A 168 -13.55 39.07 8.07
C ARG A 168 -13.64 38.13 9.27
N ALA A 169 -12.57 37.40 9.57
CA ALA A 169 -12.49 36.49 10.71
C ALA A 169 -12.57 37.23 12.04
N ALA A 170 -11.91 38.39 12.19
CA ALA A 170 -12.02 39.22 13.39
C ALA A 170 -13.48 39.65 13.64
N ILE A 171 -14.15 40.17 12.62
CA ILE A 171 -15.57 40.57 12.69
C ILE A 171 -16.46 39.36 13.04
N PHE A 172 -16.29 38.21 12.38
CA PHE A 172 -17.05 37.00 12.67
C PHE A 172 -16.82 36.44 14.08
N ASN A 173 -15.58 36.48 14.57
CA ASN A 173 -15.23 36.01 15.91
C ASN A 173 -15.89 36.88 17.00
N VAL A 174 -15.94 38.20 16.81
CA VAL A 174 -16.64 39.15 17.70
C VAL A 174 -18.16 38.95 17.66
N ILE A 175 -18.76 38.77 16.48
CA ILE A 175 -20.22 38.68 16.33
C ILE A 175 -20.80 37.32 16.79
N ARG A 176 -20.09 36.20 16.59
CA ARG A 176 -20.67 34.85 16.78
C ARG A 176 -20.19 34.06 18.00
N GLY A 177 -19.12 34.48 18.67
CA GLY A 177 -18.65 33.88 19.93
C GLY A 177 -18.04 32.46 19.81
N ASN A 178 -16.86 32.26 20.39
CA ASN A 178 -16.19 30.96 20.61
C ASN A 178 -15.96 30.02 19.40
N ARG A 179 -16.35 30.37 18.17
CA ARG A 179 -16.00 29.64 16.93
C ARG A 179 -14.87 30.33 16.18
N ALA A 180 -13.67 30.28 16.75
CA ALA A 180 -12.47 30.87 16.16
C ALA A 180 -12.16 30.30 14.76
N GLN A 181 -12.43 31.08 13.71
CA GLN A 181 -11.85 30.83 12.39
C GLN A 181 -10.38 31.24 12.41
N GLY A 182 -9.50 30.32 11.97
CA GLY A 182 -8.06 30.56 11.92
C GLY A 182 -7.67 31.24 10.61
N GLY A 183 -7.56 32.57 10.60
CA GLY A 183 -7.06 33.33 9.45
C GLY A 183 -5.54 33.18 9.30
N SER A 184 -5.07 32.05 8.79
CA SER A 184 -3.65 31.82 8.51
C SER A 184 -3.49 31.03 7.20
N THR A 185 -2.96 31.72 6.19
CA THR A 185 -2.81 31.24 4.81
C THR A 185 -1.91 30.01 4.71
N LEU A 186 -2.05 29.24 3.64
CA LEU A 186 -1.18 28.09 3.36
C LEU A 186 0.30 28.50 3.32
N THR A 187 0.62 29.69 2.83
CA THR A 187 1.99 30.20 2.78
C THR A 187 2.55 30.56 4.15
N GLN A 188 1.72 31.10 5.07
CA GLN A 188 2.12 31.27 6.48
C GLN A 188 2.34 29.91 7.18
N GLN A 189 1.49 28.92 6.88
CA GLN A 189 1.66 27.55 7.39
C GLN A 189 2.95 26.90 6.83
N LEU A 190 3.28 27.13 5.56
CA LEU A 190 4.52 26.68 4.93
C LEU A 190 5.76 27.35 5.55
N ALA A 191 5.75 28.68 5.70
CA ALA A 191 6.84 29.43 6.34
C ALA A 191 7.17 28.88 7.74
N LYS A 192 6.13 28.61 8.53
CA LYS A 192 6.22 27.95 9.85
C LYS A 192 6.84 26.55 9.79
N MET A 193 6.55 25.78 8.75
CA MET A 193 7.03 24.38 8.56
C MET A 193 8.43 24.27 7.97
N LEU A 194 8.94 25.35 7.35
CA LEU A 194 10.28 25.41 6.77
C LEU A 194 11.30 26.02 7.74
N TYR A 195 11.00 27.17 8.35
CA TYR A 195 12.03 28.02 8.95
C TYR A 195 11.89 28.27 10.47
N LEU A 196 10.70 28.11 11.07
CA LEU A 196 10.41 28.66 12.39
C LEU A 196 10.35 27.61 13.52
N LYS A 197 11.09 27.88 14.60
CA LYS A 197 11.08 27.06 15.83
C LYS A 197 9.85 27.37 16.71
N PRO A 198 9.53 26.51 17.71
CA PRO A 198 8.38 26.72 18.61
C PRO A 198 8.57 27.89 19.61
N GLU A 199 8.48 29.12 19.14
CA GLU A 199 8.69 30.34 19.95
C GLU A 199 7.40 31.02 20.46
N LYS A 200 7.57 32.12 21.22
CA LYS A 200 6.48 32.99 21.73
C LYS A 200 5.50 33.34 20.61
N LYS A 201 4.20 33.10 20.86
CA LYS A 201 3.13 33.09 19.84
C LYS A 201 3.08 34.32 18.95
N LEU A 202 3.31 35.53 19.49
CA LEU A 202 3.21 36.79 18.73
C LEU A 202 4.41 37.00 17.80
N LYS A 203 5.66 36.95 18.30
CA LYS A 203 6.90 37.03 17.49
C LYS A 203 6.83 36.08 16.31
N ARG A 204 6.54 34.79 16.58
CA ARG A 204 6.47 33.77 15.54
C ARG A 204 5.39 34.08 14.51
N LYS A 205 4.22 34.63 14.90
CA LYS A 205 3.16 35.00 13.95
C LYS A 205 3.53 36.18 13.04
N VAL A 206 4.37 37.11 13.50
CA VAL A 206 4.95 38.16 12.65
C VAL A 206 5.96 37.57 11.66
N GLN A 207 6.90 36.74 12.13
CA GLN A 207 7.86 36.04 11.26
C GLN A 207 7.16 35.12 10.23
N GLU A 208 6.08 34.42 10.63
CA GLU A 208 5.22 33.62 9.73
C GLU A 208 4.66 34.47 8.58
N ALA A 209 4.26 35.73 8.85
CA ALA A 209 3.73 36.64 7.83
C ALA A 209 4.81 37.23 6.92
N MET A 210 5.96 37.64 7.48
CA MET A 210 7.08 38.19 6.72
C MET A 210 7.68 37.16 5.76
N LEU A 211 7.93 35.94 6.25
CA LEU A 211 8.43 34.84 5.43
C LEU A 211 7.39 34.36 4.41
N ALA A 212 6.08 34.50 4.68
CA ALA A 212 5.05 34.21 3.68
C ALA A 212 5.12 35.22 2.51
N ILE A 213 5.24 36.52 2.79
CA ILE A 213 5.37 37.55 1.75
C ILE A 213 6.64 37.31 0.92
N TRP A 214 7.78 37.00 1.56
CA TRP A 214 9.02 36.64 0.87
C TRP A 214 8.86 35.40 -0.01
N LEU A 215 8.22 34.34 0.52
CA LEU A 215 7.95 33.10 -0.22
C LEU A 215 7.15 33.33 -1.51
N GLU A 216 6.15 34.22 -1.48
CA GLU A 216 5.34 34.51 -2.68
C GLU A 216 6.00 35.49 -3.66
N SER A 217 6.92 36.34 -3.19
CA SER A 217 7.74 37.16 -4.09
C SER A 217 8.79 36.33 -4.85
N LYS A 218 9.18 35.16 -4.33
CA LYS A 218 10.20 34.27 -4.92
C LYS A 218 9.64 33.05 -5.65
N TYR A 219 8.47 32.54 -5.26
CA TYR A 219 7.90 31.30 -5.79
C TYR A 219 6.43 31.44 -6.21
N SER A 220 6.06 30.80 -7.33
CA SER A 220 4.68 30.76 -7.80
C SER A 220 3.75 29.99 -6.84
N LYS A 221 2.45 30.30 -6.90
CA LYS A 221 1.40 29.65 -6.11
C LYS A 221 1.43 28.12 -6.21
N ASP A 222 1.61 27.58 -7.42
CA ASP A 222 1.79 26.14 -7.65
C ASP A 222 3.02 25.59 -6.92
N LYS A 223 4.16 26.30 -6.97
CA LYS A 223 5.39 25.84 -6.30
C LYS A 223 5.27 25.88 -4.78
N LEU A 224 4.50 26.81 -4.23
CA LEU A 224 4.19 26.90 -2.81
C LEU A 224 3.24 25.77 -2.36
N LEU A 225 2.22 25.45 -3.15
CA LEU A 225 1.38 24.26 -2.92
C LEU A 225 2.19 22.97 -3.02
N GLU A 226 3.09 22.85 -4.00
CA GLU A 226 3.99 21.71 -4.15
C GLU A 226 4.88 21.53 -2.90
N LEU A 227 5.51 22.60 -2.44
CA LEU A 227 6.30 22.61 -1.21
C LEU A 227 5.45 22.23 0.01
N TYR A 228 4.23 22.75 0.10
CA TYR A 228 3.31 22.44 1.20
C TYR A 228 2.88 20.97 1.20
N PHE A 229 2.41 20.43 0.07
CA PHE A 229 2.00 19.03 -0.07
C PHE A 229 3.13 18.06 0.29
N ASN A 230 4.37 18.36 -0.10
CA ASN A 230 5.53 17.52 0.18
C ASN A 230 6.16 17.73 1.56
N ARG A 231 5.88 18.86 2.24
CA ARG A 231 6.39 19.13 3.61
C ARG A 231 5.38 18.83 4.72
N ALA A 232 4.08 18.79 4.42
CA ALA A 232 3.03 18.56 5.41
C ALA A 232 3.15 17.17 6.08
N TYR A 233 2.77 17.10 7.36
CA TYR A 233 2.69 15.85 8.10
C TYR A 233 1.26 15.31 8.06
N TYR A 234 1.09 14.08 7.58
CA TYR A 234 -0.23 13.45 7.40
C TYR A 234 -0.57 12.44 8.50
N GLY A 235 0.36 12.20 9.44
CA GLY A 235 0.19 11.23 10.51
C GLY A 235 0.91 9.91 10.23
N ALA A 236 0.94 9.01 11.23
CA ALA A 236 1.54 7.67 11.13
C ALA A 236 3.01 7.63 10.60
N GLY A 237 3.77 8.72 10.77
CA GLY A 237 5.14 8.88 10.25
C GLY A 237 5.25 9.36 8.79
N ALA A 238 4.13 9.62 8.09
CA ALA A 238 4.14 10.12 6.72
C ALA A 238 4.29 11.65 6.68
N ASN A 239 5.47 12.11 6.24
CA ASN A 239 5.71 13.48 5.80
C ASN A 239 5.68 13.51 4.27
N GLY A 240 4.95 14.45 3.68
CA GLY A 240 4.74 14.53 2.23
C GLY A 240 3.57 13.68 1.72
N ILE A 241 2.90 14.16 0.68
CA ILE A 241 1.66 13.56 0.17
C ILE A 241 1.90 12.18 -0.47
N GLU A 242 3.02 11.97 -1.15
CA GLU A 242 3.41 10.67 -1.72
C GLU A 242 3.56 9.62 -0.60
N ALA A 243 4.33 9.96 0.45
CA ALA A 243 4.47 9.08 1.61
C ALA A 243 3.12 8.82 2.31
N ALA A 244 2.20 9.78 2.32
CA ALA A 244 0.86 9.60 2.88
C ALA A 244 -0.04 8.69 2.02
N ALA A 245 0.01 8.84 0.70
CA ALA A 245 -0.72 7.99 -0.24
C ALA A 245 -0.24 6.53 -0.15
N GLN A 246 1.08 6.30 -0.15
CA GLN A 246 1.69 5.00 0.10
C GLN A 246 1.23 4.44 1.47
N LYS A 247 1.30 5.25 2.54
CA LYS A 247 0.97 4.82 3.91
C LYS A 247 -0.48 4.40 4.11
N TYR A 248 -1.43 5.09 3.48
CA TYR A 248 -2.86 4.93 3.75
C TYR A 248 -3.62 4.12 2.68
N PHE A 249 -3.16 4.15 1.42
CA PHE A 249 -3.85 3.58 0.26
C PHE A 249 -2.94 2.71 -0.64
N ASP A 250 -1.67 2.53 -0.27
CA ASP A 250 -0.67 1.69 -0.98
C ASP A 250 -0.41 2.03 -2.47
N LYS A 251 -0.44 3.32 -2.80
CA LYS A 251 -0.20 3.83 -4.16
C LYS A 251 0.40 5.22 -4.13
N SER A 252 0.93 5.67 -5.28
CA SER A 252 1.41 7.04 -5.44
C SER A 252 0.28 8.07 -5.35
N ALA A 253 0.62 9.27 -4.86
CA ALA A 253 -0.27 10.42 -4.79
C ALA A 253 -0.80 10.87 -6.17
N ARG A 254 -0.13 10.48 -7.27
CA ARG A 254 -0.62 10.64 -8.65
C ARG A 254 -1.98 9.99 -8.88
N TYR A 255 -2.28 8.90 -8.18
CA TYR A 255 -3.46 8.06 -8.38
C TYR A 255 -4.50 8.21 -7.26
N LEU A 256 -4.48 9.32 -6.52
CA LEU A 256 -5.51 9.64 -5.53
C LEU A 256 -6.84 9.97 -6.20
N ASN A 257 -7.92 9.33 -5.76
CA ASN A 257 -9.27 9.77 -6.12
C ASN A 257 -9.76 10.92 -5.22
N LEU A 258 -10.87 11.57 -5.60
CA LEU A 258 -11.51 12.66 -4.87
C LEU A 258 -11.66 12.38 -3.36
N ASN A 259 -12.04 11.14 -3.02
CA ASN A 259 -12.29 10.71 -1.64
C ASN A 259 -11.00 10.67 -0.81
N GLU A 260 -9.95 10.08 -1.36
CA GLU A 260 -8.64 9.95 -0.72
C GLU A 260 -7.97 11.31 -0.57
N SER A 261 -8.06 12.16 -1.60
CA SER A 261 -7.59 13.54 -1.57
C SER A 261 -8.28 14.38 -0.50
N ALA A 262 -9.62 14.33 -0.43
CA ALA A 262 -10.40 15.00 0.61
C ALA A 262 -10.13 14.46 2.01
N LEU A 263 -9.75 13.18 2.13
CA LEU A 263 -9.30 12.61 3.39
C LEU A 263 -7.93 13.17 3.79
N LEU A 264 -6.92 13.13 2.90
CA LEU A 264 -5.56 13.61 3.17
C LEU A 264 -5.53 15.10 3.53
N ALA A 265 -6.23 15.95 2.77
CA ALA A 265 -6.44 17.36 3.13
C ALA A 265 -7.11 17.52 4.51
N GLY A 266 -8.09 16.65 4.80
CA GLY A 266 -8.74 16.58 6.10
C GLY A 266 -7.77 16.30 7.27
N LEU A 267 -6.76 15.46 7.07
CA LEU A 267 -5.80 15.06 8.13
C LEU A 267 -4.95 16.22 8.62
N MET A 268 -4.50 17.10 7.72
CA MET A 268 -3.40 18.06 7.97
C MET A 268 -3.63 18.95 9.20
N LYS A 269 -4.88 19.33 9.47
CA LYS A 269 -5.29 20.15 10.62
C LYS A 269 -4.99 19.52 11.99
N ALA A 270 -5.06 18.19 12.11
CA ALA A 270 -4.72 17.47 13.34
C ALA A 270 -4.36 16.00 13.05
N PRO A 271 -3.16 15.72 12.48
CA PRO A 271 -2.87 14.45 11.81
C PRO A 271 -2.98 13.23 12.74
N SER A 272 -2.52 13.36 13.98
CA SER A 272 -2.64 12.31 15.00
C SER A 272 -4.08 12.05 15.45
N ALA A 273 -4.95 13.07 15.45
CA ALA A 273 -6.33 12.97 15.94
C ALA A 273 -7.32 12.49 14.87
N TYR A 274 -7.02 12.74 13.59
CA TYR A 274 -7.79 12.27 12.44
C TYR A 274 -7.20 11.04 11.74
N ASN A 275 -6.05 10.52 12.19
CA ASN A 275 -5.37 9.35 11.63
C ASN A 275 -6.37 8.19 11.36
N PRO A 276 -6.62 7.81 10.09
CA PRO A 276 -7.67 6.85 9.75
C PRO A 276 -7.38 5.42 10.22
N LEU A 277 -6.11 5.08 10.47
CA LEU A 277 -5.70 3.76 10.98
C LEU A 277 -6.00 3.60 12.49
N ARG A 278 -6.23 4.69 13.22
CA ARG A 278 -6.57 4.69 14.66
C ARG A 278 -7.99 5.19 14.94
N HIS A 279 -8.48 6.14 14.16
CA HIS A 279 -9.72 6.87 14.43
C HIS A 279 -10.61 7.02 13.17
N PRO A 280 -10.97 5.92 12.47
CA PRO A 280 -11.63 5.98 11.17
C PRO A 280 -12.96 6.76 11.16
N LYS A 281 -13.74 6.73 12.25
CA LYS A 281 -14.96 7.56 12.39
C LYS A 281 -14.66 9.07 12.42
N ARG A 282 -13.60 9.50 13.11
CA ARG A 282 -13.15 10.90 13.11
C ARG A 282 -12.61 11.31 11.74
N ALA A 283 -11.86 10.41 11.09
CA ALA A 283 -11.33 10.59 9.75
C ALA A 283 -12.44 10.80 8.70
N LYS A 284 -13.44 9.89 8.61
CA LYS A 284 -14.57 10.03 7.67
C LYS A 284 -15.41 11.28 7.93
N ASN A 285 -15.58 11.69 9.20
CA ASN A 285 -16.28 12.94 9.52
C ASN A 285 -15.50 14.19 9.09
N ARG A 286 -14.17 14.21 9.23
CA ARG A 286 -13.33 15.33 8.76
C ARG A 286 -13.24 15.37 7.24
N GLN A 287 -13.12 14.22 6.56
CA GLN A 287 -13.22 14.07 5.10
C GLN A 287 -14.52 14.67 4.56
N LYS A 288 -15.69 14.38 5.18
CA LYS A 288 -16.98 14.96 4.80
C LYS A 288 -17.00 16.49 4.85
N LEU A 289 -16.29 17.12 5.81
CA LEU A 289 -16.18 18.58 5.87
C LEU A 289 -15.37 19.15 4.69
N VAL A 290 -14.35 18.43 4.23
CA VAL A 290 -13.58 18.81 3.03
C VAL A 290 -14.42 18.69 1.77
N LEU A 291 -15.11 17.55 1.58
CA LEU A 291 -15.98 17.34 0.42
C LEU A 291 -17.12 18.38 0.35
N ASN A 292 -17.75 18.72 1.48
CA ASN A 292 -18.73 19.80 1.54
C ASN A 292 -18.12 21.16 1.19
N ALA A 293 -16.89 21.46 1.65
CA ALA A 293 -16.21 22.70 1.29
C ALA A 293 -15.83 22.75 -0.21
N MET A 294 -15.50 21.62 -0.83
CA MET A 294 -15.28 21.55 -2.29
C MET A 294 -16.57 21.84 -3.08
N LEU A 295 -17.74 21.41 -2.58
CA LEU A 295 -19.04 21.78 -3.15
C LEU A 295 -19.33 23.28 -2.98
N GLU A 296 -19.08 23.84 -1.79
CA GLU A 296 -19.28 25.28 -1.50
C GLU A 296 -18.45 26.20 -2.41
N GLU A 297 -17.22 25.80 -2.77
CA GLU A 297 -16.35 26.53 -3.69
C GLU A 297 -16.55 26.15 -5.18
N GLY A 298 -17.52 25.27 -5.49
CA GLY A 298 -17.84 24.86 -6.87
C GLY A 298 -16.80 23.95 -7.55
N TYR A 299 -15.88 23.34 -6.79
CA TYR A 299 -14.87 22.41 -7.32
C TYR A 299 -15.41 21.01 -7.64
N ILE A 300 -16.54 20.63 -7.04
CA ILE A 300 -17.27 19.39 -7.34
C ILE A 300 -18.77 19.64 -7.42
N ASP A 301 -19.49 18.76 -8.12
CA ASP A 301 -20.95 18.76 -8.14
C ASP A 301 -21.58 17.86 -7.05
N GLN A 302 -22.91 17.89 -6.96
CA GLN A 302 -23.68 17.14 -5.96
C GLN A 302 -23.63 15.61 -6.20
N ALA A 303 -23.58 15.15 -7.45
CA ALA A 303 -23.50 13.72 -7.78
C ALA A 303 -22.12 13.15 -7.43
N GLN A 304 -21.04 13.88 -7.76
CA GLN A 304 -19.67 13.57 -7.32
C GLN A 304 -19.58 13.51 -5.79
N LEU A 305 -20.20 14.48 -5.10
CA LEU A 305 -20.25 14.53 -3.64
C LEU A 305 -20.98 13.31 -3.03
N ASP A 306 -22.08 12.85 -3.62
CA ASP A 306 -22.85 11.72 -3.08
C ASP A 306 -22.23 10.36 -3.43
N LEU A 307 -21.64 10.21 -4.62
CA LEU A 307 -20.74 9.09 -4.96
C LEU A 307 -19.56 9.02 -3.96
N ALA A 308 -18.95 10.16 -3.63
CA ALA A 308 -17.87 10.22 -2.65
C ALA A 308 -18.32 9.80 -1.24
N LYS A 309 -19.44 10.34 -0.73
CA LYS A 309 -19.99 9.97 0.59
C LYS A 309 -20.28 8.47 0.73
N ASN A 310 -20.85 7.87 -0.32
CA ASN A 310 -21.37 6.50 -0.32
C ASN A 310 -20.27 5.44 -0.56
N SER A 311 -19.22 5.79 -1.31
CA SER A 311 -18.08 4.90 -1.50
C SER A 311 -17.42 4.50 -0.16
N PRO A 312 -16.92 3.26 -0.02
CA PRO A 312 -16.02 2.92 1.07
C PRO A 312 -14.73 3.74 0.93
N ILE A 313 -14.14 4.17 2.04
CA ILE A 313 -12.81 4.79 1.97
C ILE A 313 -11.82 3.68 1.64
N GLY A 314 -11.06 3.82 0.55
CA GLY A 314 -10.01 2.91 0.07
C GLY A 314 -8.79 2.75 0.98
N LEU A 315 -8.97 2.93 2.29
CA LEU A 315 -7.98 2.50 3.29
C LEU A 315 -7.69 1.02 3.11
N ASN A 316 -6.46 0.61 3.39
CA ASN A 316 -5.98 -0.77 3.30
C ASN A 316 -6.66 -1.77 4.28
N GLN A 317 -7.98 -1.94 4.19
CA GLN A 317 -8.81 -2.80 5.05
C GLN A 317 -9.36 -4.02 4.32
N THR A 318 -9.62 -3.95 3.02
CA THR A 318 -9.91 -5.12 2.17
C THR A 318 -8.65 -5.98 1.99
N ASN A 319 -8.80 -7.31 1.89
CA ASN A 319 -7.66 -8.23 1.71
C ASN A 319 -7.12 -8.26 0.27
N VAL A 320 -7.90 -7.76 -0.71
CA VAL A 320 -7.51 -7.72 -2.13
C VAL A 320 -6.23 -6.90 -2.33
N ALA A 321 -6.13 -5.71 -1.71
CA ALA A 321 -4.94 -4.84 -1.75
C ALA A 321 -3.69 -5.42 -1.04
N SER A 322 -3.71 -6.68 -0.58
CA SER A 322 -2.53 -7.39 -0.09
C SER A 322 -1.99 -8.47 -1.03
N GLN A 323 -2.61 -8.68 -2.19
CA GLN A 323 -2.16 -9.64 -3.19
C GLN A 323 -0.81 -9.21 -3.79
N GLY A 324 0.11 -10.16 -3.96
CA GLY A 324 1.45 -9.93 -4.52
C GLY A 324 2.37 -8.96 -3.77
N GLN A 325 1.99 -8.43 -2.60
CA GLN A 325 2.80 -7.42 -1.89
C GLN A 325 4.21 -7.89 -1.52
N TYR A 326 4.35 -9.15 -1.11
CA TYR A 326 5.67 -9.75 -0.86
C TYR A 326 6.53 -9.86 -2.14
N ALA A 327 5.91 -9.86 -3.33
CA ALA A 327 6.60 -9.83 -4.61
C ALA A 327 7.01 -8.40 -4.96
N ALA A 328 6.14 -7.39 -4.72
CA ALA A 328 6.51 -5.98 -4.83
C ALA A 328 7.71 -5.61 -3.95
N ASP A 329 7.75 -6.09 -2.69
CA ASP A 329 8.90 -5.91 -1.78
C ASP A 329 10.19 -6.59 -2.30
N TRP A 330 10.06 -7.75 -2.96
CA TRP A 330 11.20 -8.44 -3.61
C TRP A 330 11.68 -7.64 -4.82
N ILE A 331 10.77 -7.26 -5.73
CA ILE A 331 11.05 -6.46 -6.92
C ILE A 331 11.78 -5.18 -6.54
N MET A 332 11.25 -4.38 -5.61
CA MET A 332 11.87 -3.11 -5.21
C MET A 332 13.27 -3.27 -4.59
N ARG A 333 13.59 -4.44 -4.04
CA ARG A 333 14.94 -4.76 -3.52
C ARG A 333 15.92 -5.06 -4.65
N ASP A 334 15.52 -5.90 -5.60
CA ASP A 334 16.41 -6.40 -6.66
C ASP A 334 16.52 -5.42 -7.84
N LEU A 335 15.48 -4.61 -8.07
CA LEU A 335 15.38 -3.56 -9.09
C LEU A 335 16.58 -2.60 -9.09
N LYS A 336 17.09 -2.19 -7.92
CA LYS A 336 18.28 -1.33 -7.83
C LYS A 336 19.57 -2.01 -8.35
N GLY A 337 19.65 -3.34 -8.26
CA GLY A 337 20.77 -4.11 -8.82
C GLY A 337 20.66 -4.34 -10.33
N ILE A 338 19.45 -4.25 -10.90
CA ILE A 338 19.18 -4.49 -12.33
C ILE A 338 19.21 -3.19 -13.14
N ALA A 339 18.53 -2.15 -12.65
CA ALA A 339 18.28 -0.89 -13.38
C ALA A 339 18.96 0.34 -12.75
N GLY A 340 19.78 0.15 -11.70
CA GLY A 340 20.56 1.22 -11.07
C GLY A 340 19.72 2.26 -10.32
N ASP A 341 20.18 3.52 -10.33
CA ASP A 341 19.44 4.66 -9.78
C ASP A 341 18.50 5.24 -10.86
N LEU A 342 17.23 4.82 -10.78
CA LEU A 342 16.18 5.10 -11.77
C LEU A 342 15.95 6.61 -12.03
N VAL A 343 15.99 6.99 -13.31
CA VAL A 343 15.71 8.35 -13.79
C VAL A 343 14.43 8.34 -14.63
N GLY A 344 13.34 8.89 -14.09
CA GLY A 344 12.01 8.86 -14.72
C GLY A 344 11.15 7.68 -14.27
N ASP A 345 9.85 7.75 -14.56
CA ASP A 345 8.92 6.68 -14.22
C ASP A 345 9.22 5.40 -15.03
N ILE A 346 8.98 4.23 -14.43
CA ILE A 346 9.15 2.93 -15.08
C ILE A 346 7.93 2.02 -14.81
N THR A 347 7.73 1.06 -15.72
CA THR A 347 6.81 -0.07 -15.55
C THR A 347 7.62 -1.36 -15.42
N VAL A 348 7.31 -2.15 -14.38
CA VAL A 348 7.90 -3.47 -14.14
C VAL A 348 6.83 -4.51 -14.36
N GLU A 349 6.98 -5.27 -15.45
CA GLU A 349 6.17 -6.44 -15.75
C GLU A 349 6.69 -7.64 -14.95
N THR A 350 5.77 -8.33 -14.28
CA THR A 350 6.11 -9.45 -13.40
C THR A 350 5.62 -10.78 -13.95
N THR A 351 6.24 -11.87 -13.49
CA THR A 351 5.81 -13.24 -13.81
C THR A 351 4.59 -13.69 -12.99
N ILE A 352 4.10 -12.85 -12.08
CA ILE A 352 2.99 -13.16 -11.15
C ILE A 352 1.69 -13.23 -11.94
N ASP A 353 1.00 -14.36 -11.81
CA ASP A 353 -0.32 -14.60 -12.38
C ASP A 353 -1.39 -14.34 -11.30
N PRO A 354 -2.38 -13.45 -11.52
CA PRO A 354 -3.37 -13.14 -10.50
C PRO A 354 -4.27 -14.32 -10.09
N TYR A 355 -4.58 -15.25 -11.00
CA TYR A 355 -5.35 -16.45 -10.68
C TYR A 355 -4.52 -17.39 -9.78
N LEU A 356 -3.28 -17.68 -10.14
CA LEU A 356 -2.38 -18.54 -9.37
C LEU A 356 -1.99 -17.92 -8.02
N GLN A 357 -1.80 -16.59 -7.96
CA GLN A 357 -1.60 -15.84 -6.70
C GLN A 357 -2.82 -15.99 -5.77
N ARG A 358 -4.04 -15.81 -6.30
CA ARG A 358 -5.29 -16.00 -5.54
C ARG A 358 -5.45 -17.45 -5.07
N ALA A 359 -5.13 -18.44 -5.91
CA ALA A 359 -5.13 -19.86 -5.53
C ALA A 359 -4.14 -20.17 -4.40
N ALA A 360 -2.91 -19.65 -4.48
CA ALA A 360 -1.86 -19.83 -3.48
C ALA A 360 -2.23 -19.22 -2.11
N GLU A 361 -2.78 -18.01 -2.11
CA GLU A 361 -3.27 -17.36 -0.88
C GLU A 361 -4.46 -18.11 -0.28
N ASN A 362 -5.40 -18.59 -1.10
CA ASN A 362 -6.57 -19.34 -0.64
C ASN A 362 -6.17 -20.69 -0.02
N ALA A 363 -5.31 -21.47 -0.68
CA ALA A 363 -4.85 -22.76 -0.16
C ALA A 363 -4.12 -22.61 1.18
N LEU A 364 -3.16 -21.67 1.26
CA LEU A 364 -2.41 -21.41 2.48
C LEU A 364 -3.31 -20.92 3.63
N ASN A 365 -4.23 -19.98 3.36
CA ASN A 365 -5.10 -19.43 4.40
C ASN A 365 -6.23 -20.39 4.81
N SER A 366 -6.73 -21.24 3.90
CA SER A 366 -7.72 -22.28 4.21
C SER A 366 -7.15 -23.29 5.23
N VAL A 367 -6.01 -23.91 4.93
CA VAL A 367 -5.36 -24.85 5.85
C VAL A 367 -4.97 -24.15 7.15
N MET A 368 -4.35 -22.97 7.08
CA MET A 368 -3.85 -22.30 8.28
C MET A 368 -4.96 -21.74 9.17
N SER A 369 -6.09 -21.26 8.64
CA SER A 369 -7.24 -20.86 9.46
C SER A 369 -7.86 -22.06 10.19
N LYS A 370 -8.04 -23.19 9.50
CA LYS A 370 -8.60 -24.43 10.04
C LYS A 370 -7.69 -25.12 11.08
N PHE A 371 -6.37 -24.97 10.96
CA PHE A 371 -5.42 -25.80 11.72
C PHE A 371 -4.37 -25.06 12.56
N SER A 372 -4.14 -23.74 12.43
CA SER A 372 -3.04 -23.06 13.14
C SER A 372 -3.11 -23.18 14.66
N VAL A 373 -4.32 -23.16 15.24
CA VAL A 373 -4.53 -23.29 16.69
C VAL A 373 -4.18 -24.70 17.17
N LYS A 374 -4.76 -25.73 16.54
CA LYS A 374 -4.50 -27.16 16.86
C LYS A 374 -3.01 -27.50 16.79
N TYR A 375 -2.31 -26.95 15.79
CA TYR A 375 -0.90 -27.25 15.54
C TYR A 375 0.07 -26.26 16.18
N LYS A 376 -0.38 -25.22 16.90
CA LYS A 376 0.48 -24.15 17.46
C LYS A 376 1.50 -23.63 16.43
N ALA A 377 1.00 -23.31 15.23
CA ALA A 377 1.78 -22.89 14.07
C ALA A 377 1.27 -21.53 13.59
N GLU A 378 2.00 -20.48 13.96
CA GLU A 378 1.59 -19.09 13.78
C GLU A 378 1.67 -18.65 12.31
N GLN A 379 2.68 -19.13 11.56
CA GLN A 379 2.99 -18.68 10.20
C GLN A 379 3.12 -19.82 9.19
N ALA A 380 2.96 -19.46 7.92
CA ALA A 380 3.25 -20.29 6.75
C ALA A 380 3.75 -19.40 5.61
N ALA A 381 4.46 -19.99 4.66
CA ALA A 381 4.97 -19.32 3.46
C ALA A 381 4.97 -20.27 2.26
N LEU A 382 4.82 -19.71 1.05
CA LEU A 382 4.67 -20.47 -0.19
C LEU A 382 5.30 -19.72 -1.38
N ILE A 383 5.97 -20.48 -2.26
CA ILE A 383 6.40 -20.02 -3.59
C ILE A 383 5.97 -21.05 -4.65
N LEU A 384 5.44 -20.57 -5.77
CA LEU A 384 5.04 -21.34 -6.95
C LEU A 384 5.83 -20.83 -8.16
N MET A 385 6.45 -21.73 -8.92
CA MET A 385 7.19 -21.43 -10.15
C MET A 385 6.82 -22.42 -11.25
N ASP A 386 7.02 -22.01 -12.51
CA ASP A 386 7.03 -22.94 -13.65
C ASP A 386 8.43 -23.56 -13.86
N LYS A 387 8.56 -24.41 -14.89
CA LYS A 387 9.79 -25.11 -15.26
C LYS A 387 11.00 -24.21 -15.60
N ASN A 388 10.79 -22.94 -15.94
CA ASN A 388 11.85 -21.97 -16.24
C ASN A 388 12.28 -21.19 -14.98
N GLY A 389 11.58 -21.34 -13.85
CA GLY A 389 11.82 -20.57 -12.63
C GLY A 389 11.04 -19.25 -12.56
N ALA A 390 10.10 -19.00 -13.48
CA ALA A 390 9.26 -17.80 -13.41
C ALA A 390 8.32 -17.92 -12.20
N VAL A 391 8.38 -16.95 -11.28
CA VAL A 391 7.59 -16.96 -10.04
C VAL A 391 6.15 -16.58 -10.34
N ARG A 392 5.27 -17.58 -10.37
CA ARG A 392 3.85 -17.42 -10.71
C ARG A 392 2.99 -17.01 -9.52
N ALA A 393 3.38 -17.41 -8.30
CA ALA A 393 2.75 -16.95 -7.06
C ALA A 393 3.72 -16.93 -5.88
N LEU A 394 3.51 -15.98 -4.96
CA LEU A 394 4.39 -15.73 -3.81
C LEU A 394 3.59 -15.30 -2.56
N VAL A 395 3.74 -16.05 -1.47
CA VAL A 395 3.11 -15.75 -0.17
C VAL A 395 4.16 -15.78 0.95
N GLY A 396 4.69 -14.62 1.33
CA GLY A 396 5.72 -14.46 2.37
C GLY A 396 5.24 -14.61 3.83
N GLY A 397 3.94 -14.78 4.05
CA GLY A 397 3.32 -14.86 5.37
C GLY A 397 1.80 -14.72 5.31
N ARG A 398 1.09 -15.19 6.35
CA ARG A 398 -0.39 -15.26 6.36
C ARG A 398 -1.12 -13.91 6.27
N ASN A 399 -0.46 -12.81 6.66
CA ASN A 399 -1.06 -11.48 6.63
C ASN A 399 0.01 -10.39 6.54
N TYR A 400 0.20 -9.85 5.34
CA TYR A 400 1.20 -8.81 5.05
C TYR A 400 1.09 -7.59 5.99
N LYS A 401 -0.14 -7.14 6.26
CA LYS A 401 -0.44 -5.97 7.12
C LYS A 401 -0.06 -6.17 8.59
N LYS A 402 0.09 -7.43 9.05
CA LYS A 402 0.63 -7.78 10.38
C LYS A 402 2.13 -8.06 10.35
N SER A 403 2.69 -8.44 9.20
CA SER A 403 4.11 -8.77 9.06
C SER A 403 4.51 -8.80 7.58
N SER A 404 5.18 -7.76 7.09
CA SER A 404 5.77 -7.71 5.74
C SER A 404 7.04 -8.56 5.60
N PHE A 405 7.54 -9.17 6.69
CA PHE A 405 8.71 -10.03 6.69
C PHE A 405 8.52 -11.21 5.72
N ASN A 406 9.17 -11.15 4.55
CA ASN A 406 9.02 -12.15 3.51
C ASN A 406 9.76 -13.45 3.87
N ARG A 407 9.02 -14.46 4.34
CA ARG A 407 9.57 -15.76 4.75
C ARG A 407 9.94 -16.66 3.57
N VAL A 408 9.60 -16.29 2.34
CA VAL A 408 10.09 -17.00 1.16
C VAL A 408 11.56 -16.67 0.89
N THR A 409 11.88 -15.37 0.83
CA THR A 409 13.19 -14.86 0.40
C THR A 409 14.16 -14.58 1.55
N THR A 410 13.67 -14.32 2.77
CA THR A 410 14.48 -13.70 3.84
C THR A 410 14.61 -14.58 5.07
N ALA A 411 13.64 -15.47 5.34
CA ALA A 411 13.72 -16.38 6.48
C ALA A 411 14.65 -17.57 6.19
N LYS A 412 15.92 -17.46 6.57
CA LYS A 412 16.83 -18.61 6.63
C LYS A 412 16.39 -19.55 7.76
N ARG A 413 16.25 -20.84 7.44
CA ARG A 413 15.78 -21.89 8.34
C ARG A 413 16.41 -23.24 7.98
N GLN A 414 16.42 -24.17 8.92
CA GLN A 414 16.93 -25.53 8.66
C GLN A 414 15.95 -26.33 7.77
N PRO A 415 16.39 -26.86 6.61
CA PRO A 415 15.54 -27.63 5.68
C PRO A 415 15.21 -29.04 6.20
N GLY A 416 16.01 -29.55 7.14
CA GLY A 416 15.90 -30.92 7.61
C GLY A 416 15.98 -31.92 6.44
N SER A 417 15.01 -32.84 6.39
CA SER A 417 14.95 -33.86 5.33
C SER A 417 14.65 -33.35 3.90
N ILE A 418 14.41 -32.04 3.68
CA ILE A 418 14.43 -31.46 2.32
C ILE A 418 15.84 -31.52 1.71
N PHE A 419 16.92 -31.50 2.51
CA PHE A 419 18.28 -31.53 1.95
C PHE A 419 18.68 -32.90 1.34
N LYS A 420 17.85 -33.94 1.50
CA LYS A 420 18.22 -35.32 1.13
C LYS A 420 18.39 -35.55 -0.38
N PRO A 421 17.59 -34.99 -1.31
CA PRO A 421 17.82 -35.20 -2.74
C PRO A 421 19.21 -34.76 -3.22
N PHE A 422 19.85 -33.76 -2.60
CA PHE A 422 21.26 -33.42 -2.90
C PHE A 422 22.23 -34.55 -2.53
N VAL A 423 22.04 -35.16 -1.34
CA VAL A 423 22.80 -36.33 -0.89
C VAL A 423 22.58 -37.54 -1.81
N TYR A 424 21.35 -37.75 -2.24
CA TYR A 424 20.98 -38.89 -3.09
C TYR A 424 21.44 -38.68 -4.52
N LEU A 425 21.37 -37.46 -5.09
CA LEU A 425 21.90 -37.14 -6.42
C LEU A 425 23.43 -37.32 -6.46
N ALA A 426 24.15 -36.80 -5.46
CA ALA A 426 25.59 -37.02 -5.33
C ALA A 426 25.93 -38.52 -5.19
N GLY A 427 25.00 -39.34 -4.66
CA GLY A 427 25.07 -40.80 -4.69
C GLY A 427 24.83 -41.40 -6.07
N LEU A 428 23.80 -40.95 -6.80
CA LEU A 428 23.50 -41.41 -8.16
C LEU A 428 24.67 -41.10 -9.12
N GLU A 429 25.24 -39.90 -9.03
CA GLU A 429 26.42 -39.48 -9.80
C GLU A 429 27.68 -40.25 -9.38
N ALA A 430 27.76 -40.71 -8.13
CA ALA A 430 28.77 -41.67 -7.66
C ALA A 430 28.45 -43.15 -8.00
N GLY A 431 27.55 -43.41 -8.95
CA GLY A 431 27.27 -44.74 -9.51
C GLY A 431 26.20 -45.56 -8.78
N TYR A 432 25.57 -45.04 -7.72
CA TYR A 432 24.46 -45.73 -7.06
C TYR A 432 23.18 -45.66 -7.89
N LYS A 433 22.28 -46.63 -7.70
CA LYS A 433 20.97 -46.71 -8.38
C LYS A 433 19.84 -46.66 -7.34
N PRO A 434 18.59 -46.30 -7.71
CA PRO A 434 17.44 -46.37 -6.80
C PRO A 434 17.25 -47.74 -6.12
N THR A 435 17.67 -48.81 -6.80
CA THR A 435 17.65 -50.21 -6.35
C THR A 435 18.83 -50.62 -5.46
N SER A 436 19.90 -49.82 -5.36
CA SER A 436 21.07 -50.13 -4.53
C SER A 436 20.67 -50.32 -3.07
N LYS A 437 21.05 -51.45 -2.48
CA LYS A 437 20.72 -51.80 -1.09
C LYS A 437 21.67 -51.10 -0.09
N MET A 438 21.14 -50.65 1.03
CA MET A 438 21.90 -50.10 2.16
C MET A 438 21.24 -50.45 3.50
N ARG A 439 22.04 -50.75 4.52
CA ARG A 439 21.56 -51.16 5.85
C ARG A 439 21.04 -49.97 6.67
N ASP A 440 19.73 -49.89 6.82
CA ASP A 440 19.05 -49.04 7.79
C ASP A 440 19.05 -49.71 9.17
N ALA A 441 19.96 -49.24 10.02
CA ALA A 441 20.17 -49.68 11.40
C ALA A 441 20.83 -48.53 12.20
N PRO A 442 20.81 -48.51 13.54
CA PRO A 442 21.46 -47.48 14.35
C PRO A 442 22.90 -47.16 13.91
N ILE A 443 23.30 -45.88 14.08
CA ILE A 443 24.63 -45.38 13.73
C ILE A 443 25.19 -44.46 14.81
N ARG A 444 26.52 -44.39 14.88
CA ARG A 444 27.30 -43.52 15.75
C ARG A 444 28.49 -42.98 14.97
N PHE A 445 28.77 -41.69 15.11
CA PHE A 445 29.97 -41.03 14.58
C PHE A 445 30.63 -40.24 15.72
N LYS A 446 31.75 -40.75 16.24
CA LYS A 446 32.35 -40.28 17.51
C LYS A 446 31.27 -40.20 18.61
N ASN A 447 30.90 -39.00 19.08
CA ASN A 447 29.90 -38.81 20.13
C ASN A 447 28.47 -38.57 19.59
N TRP A 448 28.29 -38.39 18.28
CA TRP A 448 26.99 -38.14 17.66
C TRP A 448 26.26 -39.46 17.35
N ARG A 449 25.02 -39.61 17.83
CA ARG A 449 24.16 -40.81 17.64
C ARG A 449 22.82 -40.43 16.98
N PRO A 450 22.81 -40.03 15.69
CA PRO A 450 21.59 -39.65 14.99
C PRO A 450 20.65 -40.86 14.82
N LYS A 451 19.35 -40.62 15.01
CA LYS A 451 18.30 -41.66 14.97
C LYS A 451 17.34 -41.43 13.80
N ASN A 452 16.67 -42.48 13.34
CA ASN A 452 15.52 -42.37 12.45
C ASN A 452 14.31 -41.74 13.18
N TYR A 453 13.37 -41.18 12.42
CA TYR A 453 12.07 -40.75 12.97
C TYR A 453 11.35 -41.93 13.64
N ASN A 454 10.75 -41.70 14.81
CA ASN A 454 10.18 -42.74 15.69
C ASN A 454 11.13 -43.90 16.04
N ASN A 455 12.45 -43.73 15.91
CA ASN A 455 13.49 -44.75 16.15
C ASN A 455 13.31 -46.08 15.38
N LYS A 456 12.46 -46.14 14.35
CA LYS A 456 12.23 -47.38 13.57
C LYS A 456 13.35 -47.62 12.55
N TYR A 457 13.75 -48.87 12.43
CA TYR A 457 14.75 -49.33 11.46
C TYR A 457 14.20 -50.47 10.60
N TYR A 458 14.66 -50.56 9.35
CA TYR A 458 14.09 -51.43 8.32
C TYR A 458 15.08 -52.48 7.75
N GLY A 459 16.30 -52.58 8.29
CA GLY A 459 17.29 -53.55 7.80
C GLY A 459 17.83 -53.17 6.42
N ASN A 460 18.01 -54.14 5.52
CA ASN A 460 18.56 -53.87 4.19
C ASN A 460 17.48 -53.33 3.24
N VAL A 461 17.49 -52.02 2.97
CA VAL A 461 16.51 -51.34 2.12
C VAL A 461 17.15 -50.76 0.86
N THR A 462 16.35 -50.53 -0.18
CA THR A 462 16.80 -49.81 -1.39
C THR A 462 16.90 -48.29 -1.12
N LEU A 463 17.71 -47.57 -1.90
CA LEU A 463 17.75 -46.10 -1.83
C LEU A 463 16.36 -45.47 -2.08
N LYS A 464 15.58 -46.01 -3.02
CA LYS A 464 14.18 -45.62 -3.26
C LYS A 464 13.32 -45.69 -1.99
N HIS A 465 13.31 -46.85 -1.32
CA HIS A 465 12.55 -47.03 -0.08
C HIS A 465 13.07 -46.09 1.02
N SER A 466 14.38 -45.91 1.10
CA SER A 466 14.99 -45.03 2.07
C SER A 466 14.63 -43.55 1.91
N LEU A 467 14.59 -43.03 0.68
CA LEU A 467 14.16 -41.65 0.42
C LEU A 467 12.64 -41.50 0.67
N ALA A 468 11.84 -42.46 0.20
CA ALA A 468 10.39 -42.51 0.39
C ALA A 468 9.99 -42.39 1.88
N LYS A 469 10.61 -43.20 2.75
CA LYS A 469 10.41 -43.14 4.21
C LYS A 469 11.32 -42.14 4.92
N SER A 470 12.12 -41.38 4.18
CA SER A 470 12.99 -40.31 4.67
C SER A 470 13.95 -40.72 5.80
N MET A 471 14.55 -41.92 5.70
CA MET A 471 15.40 -42.50 6.76
C MET A 471 16.66 -41.65 6.98
N ASN A 472 17.12 -41.52 8.22
CA ASN A 472 18.31 -40.74 8.58
C ASN A 472 19.59 -41.58 8.50
N SER A 473 19.53 -42.85 8.92
CA SER A 473 20.71 -43.71 8.95
C SER A 473 21.30 -43.95 7.56
N VAL A 474 20.47 -44.35 6.59
CA VAL A 474 20.89 -44.57 5.21
C VAL A 474 21.37 -43.29 4.54
N ALA A 475 20.69 -42.15 4.72
CA ALA A 475 21.14 -40.85 4.18
C ALA A 475 22.57 -40.50 4.67
N LEU A 476 22.86 -40.73 5.95
CA LEU A 476 24.18 -40.50 6.54
C LEU A 476 25.23 -41.55 6.11
N ARG A 477 24.83 -42.82 5.93
CA ARG A 477 25.71 -43.87 5.40
C ARG A 477 26.08 -43.61 3.94
N LEU A 478 25.14 -43.14 3.12
CA LEU A 478 25.37 -42.70 1.74
C LEU A 478 26.28 -41.47 1.73
N ALA A 479 25.98 -40.45 2.54
CA ALA A 479 26.81 -39.25 2.64
C ALA A 479 28.26 -39.55 3.05
N ARG A 480 28.48 -40.50 3.97
CA ARG A 480 29.84 -40.94 4.34
C ARG A 480 30.56 -41.67 3.19
N LYS A 481 29.84 -42.43 2.35
CA LYS A 481 30.42 -43.10 1.17
C LYS A 481 30.71 -42.15 0.00
N VAL A 482 29.90 -41.10 -0.17
CA VAL A 482 29.99 -40.13 -1.28
C VAL A 482 30.97 -38.99 -0.97
N GLY A 483 31.05 -38.59 0.30
CA GLY A 483 31.90 -37.49 0.77
C GLY A 483 31.17 -36.13 0.76
N VAL A 484 31.33 -35.36 1.84
CA VAL A 484 30.63 -34.08 2.04
C VAL A 484 30.93 -33.05 0.94
N LYS A 485 32.17 -33.00 0.42
CA LYS A 485 32.54 -32.09 -0.68
C LYS A 485 31.68 -32.30 -1.93
N LYS A 486 31.40 -33.54 -2.32
CA LYS A 486 30.53 -33.82 -3.50
C LYS A 486 29.09 -33.38 -3.27
N ILE A 487 28.56 -33.56 -2.06
CA ILE A 487 27.20 -33.13 -1.68
C ILE A 487 27.09 -31.60 -1.69
N ILE A 488 28.11 -30.89 -1.18
CA ILE A 488 28.17 -29.42 -1.24
C ILE A 488 28.26 -28.96 -2.70
N ASN A 489 29.13 -29.54 -3.52
CA ASN A 489 29.22 -29.20 -4.95
C ASN A 489 27.87 -29.40 -5.67
N VAL A 490 27.14 -30.48 -5.38
CA VAL A 490 25.79 -30.71 -5.91
C VAL A 490 24.80 -29.63 -5.47
N ALA A 491 24.78 -29.26 -4.18
CA ALA A 491 23.90 -28.20 -3.69
C ALA A 491 24.25 -26.81 -4.28
N ARG A 492 25.54 -26.51 -4.47
CA ARG A 492 26.03 -25.27 -5.11
C ARG A 492 25.64 -25.20 -6.59
N ARG A 493 25.84 -26.30 -7.33
CA ARG A 493 25.45 -26.41 -8.76
C ARG A 493 23.93 -26.27 -8.96
N LEU A 494 23.13 -26.52 -7.92
CA LEU A 494 21.68 -26.36 -7.92
C LEU A 494 21.23 -25.06 -7.22
N GLY A 495 22.04 -24.00 -7.27
CA GLY A 495 21.61 -22.65 -6.86
C GLY A 495 21.51 -22.36 -5.35
N ILE A 496 21.92 -23.28 -4.47
CA ILE A 496 22.00 -22.96 -3.02
C ILE A 496 23.19 -22.00 -2.78
N SER A 497 22.91 -20.78 -2.33
CA SER A 497 23.89 -19.68 -2.14
C SER A 497 24.29 -19.48 -0.67
N SER A 498 23.38 -19.73 0.28
CA SER A 498 23.59 -19.69 1.73
C SER A 498 24.75 -20.58 2.20
N ASP A 499 25.35 -20.32 3.36
CA ASP A 499 26.50 -21.11 3.83
C ASP A 499 26.11 -22.57 4.15
N LEU A 500 27.02 -23.49 3.87
CA LEU A 500 26.79 -24.93 3.95
C LEU A 500 27.82 -25.59 4.87
N ARG A 501 27.33 -26.22 5.93
CA ARG A 501 28.15 -26.90 6.95
C ARG A 501 29.01 -27.98 6.30
N LYS A 502 30.33 -27.86 6.49
CA LYS A 502 31.36 -28.74 5.91
C LYS A 502 31.50 -30.09 6.65
N ASP A 503 30.50 -30.47 7.44
CA ASP A 503 30.47 -31.69 8.26
C ASP A 503 29.30 -32.63 7.88
N LEU A 504 29.36 -33.88 8.34
CA LEU A 504 28.43 -34.94 7.93
C LEU A 504 26.96 -34.67 8.30
N SER A 505 26.67 -33.76 9.24
CA SER A 505 25.30 -33.37 9.61
C SER A 505 24.53 -32.69 8.48
N ILE A 506 25.22 -32.12 7.47
CA ILE A 506 24.59 -31.51 6.29
C ILE A 506 23.62 -32.50 5.60
N ALA A 507 23.89 -33.80 5.65
CA ALA A 507 23.03 -34.83 5.07
C ALA A 507 21.66 -34.99 5.76
N LEU A 508 21.47 -34.35 6.92
CA LEU A 508 20.17 -34.20 7.59
C LEU A 508 19.59 -32.78 7.51
N GLY A 509 20.21 -31.85 6.76
CA GLY A 509 19.73 -30.49 6.54
C GLY A 509 19.90 -29.56 7.76
N THR A 510 21.12 -29.48 8.29
CA THR A 510 21.51 -28.64 9.44
C THR A 510 22.08 -27.25 9.06
N SER A 511 22.17 -26.94 7.77
CA SER A 511 22.57 -25.61 7.26
C SER A 511 21.30 -24.78 7.01
N GLU A 512 21.33 -23.48 7.29
CA GLU A 512 20.13 -22.63 7.14
C GLU A 512 20.07 -21.95 5.77
N VAL A 513 18.92 -22.06 5.12
CA VAL A 513 18.66 -21.65 3.73
C VAL A 513 17.25 -21.06 3.62
N THR A 514 16.94 -20.35 2.53
CA THR A 514 15.60 -19.78 2.29
C THR A 514 14.67 -20.77 1.59
N LEU A 515 13.36 -20.51 1.59
CA LEU A 515 12.39 -21.32 0.84
C LEU A 515 12.54 -21.12 -0.68
N GLN A 516 12.89 -19.91 -1.13
CA GLN A 516 13.22 -19.64 -2.54
C GLN A 516 14.41 -20.48 -2.99
N GLU A 517 15.55 -20.44 -2.28
CA GLU A 517 16.74 -21.24 -2.62
C GLU A 517 16.41 -22.72 -2.76
N LEU A 518 15.73 -23.29 -1.76
CA LEU A 518 15.37 -24.71 -1.75
C LEU A 518 14.43 -25.12 -2.90
N THR A 519 13.47 -24.26 -3.26
CA THR A 519 12.50 -24.57 -4.31
C THR A 519 13.13 -24.42 -5.69
N THR A 520 13.99 -23.40 -5.86
CA THR A 520 14.81 -23.20 -7.07
C THR A 520 15.70 -24.42 -7.31
N ALA A 521 16.37 -24.90 -6.27
CA ALA A 521 17.24 -26.08 -6.31
C ALA A 521 16.56 -27.42 -6.63
N TYR A 522 15.22 -27.42 -6.79
CA TYR A 522 14.45 -28.57 -7.24
C TYR A 522 13.94 -28.42 -8.69
N LEU A 523 14.00 -27.24 -9.32
CA LEU A 523 13.63 -27.02 -10.72
C LEU A 523 14.36 -27.99 -11.68
N PRO A 524 15.66 -28.30 -11.52
CA PRO A 524 16.34 -29.26 -12.39
C PRO A 524 15.81 -30.71 -12.31
N PHE A 525 15.08 -31.08 -11.25
CA PHE A 525 14.38 -32.37 -11.20
C PHE A 525 13.07 -32.36 -12.00
N MET A 526 12.44 -31.19 -12.11
CA MET A 526 11.18 -30.97 -12.82
C MET A 526 11.41 -30.77 -14.33
N ASN A 527 12.28 -29.82 -14.71
CA ASN A 527 12.47 -29.39 -16.10
C ASN A 527 13.29 -30.38 -16.97
N GLY A 528 13.66 -31.55 -16.42
CA GLY A 528 14.42 -32.58 -17.11
C GLY A 528 15.93 -32.48 -16.98
N GLY A 529 16.49 -31.58 -16.15
CA GLY A 529 17.92 -31.55 -15.78
C GLY A 529 18.69 -30.33 -16.28
N PHE A 530 18.00 -29.26 -16.66
CA PHE A 530 18.58 -27.97 -17.03
C PHE A 530 18.63 -27.03 -15.82
N ASP A 531 19.58 -26.10 -15.80
CA ASP A 531 19.60 -25.03 -14.80
C ASP A 531 18.40 -24.08 -14.98
N ALA A 532 17.90 -23.52 -13.88
CA ALA A 532 16.80 -22.56 -13.87
C ALA A 532 16.79 -21.78 -12.55
N ASN A 533 16.68 -20.45 -12.63
CA ASN A 533 16.78 -19.56 -11.48
C ASN A 533 15.48 -18.79 -11.25
N ALA A 534 15.11 -18.63 -9.98
CA ALA A 534 13.86 -18.00 -9.59
C ALA A 534 13.86 -16.49 -9.91
N HIS A 535 12.97 -16.07 -10.80
CA HIS A 535 12.82 -14.68 -11.22
C HIS A 535 11.37 -14.24 -11.13
N VAL A 536 11.15 -13.01 -10.66
CA VAL A 536 9.81 -12.42 -10.48
C VAL A 536 9.56 -11.22 -11.41
N ILE A 537 10.63 -10.62 -11.94
CA ILE A 537 10.59 -9.59 -12.99
C ILE A 537 10.67 -10.32 -14.33
N ALA A 538 9.70 -10.06 -15.21
CA ALA A 538 9.72 -10.49 -16.60
C ALA A 538 10.38 -9.43 -17.49
N ARG A 539 10.01 -8.16 -17.32
CA ARG A 539 10.53 -7.03 -18.09
C ARG A 539 10.47 -5.71 -17.31
N ILE A 540 11.34 -4.77 -17.65
CA ILE A 540 11.32 -3.38 -17.19
C ILE A 540 11.29 -2.46 -18.41
N VAL A 541 10.35 -1.52 -18.43
CA VAL A 541 10.13 -0.54 -19.49
C VAL A 541 10.16 0.87 -18.90
N ASP A 542 10.78 1.84 -19.57
CA ASP A 542 10.85 3.24 -19.12
C ASP A 542 9.64 4.10 -19.57
N SER A 543 9.62 5.36 -19.13
CA SER A 543 8.59 6.34 -19.52
C SER A 543 8.58 6.72 -21.01
N GLY A 544 9.64 6.39 -21.76
CA GLY A 544 9.72 6.50 -23.22
C GLY A 544 9.27 5.23 -23.96
N ASN A 545 8.78 4.22 -23.24
CA ASN A 545 8.46 2.88 -23.74
C ASN A 545 9.69 2.12 -24.31
N GLN A 546 10.89 2.42 -23.81
CA GLN A 546 12.12 1.70 -24.12
C GLN A 546 12.35 0.56 -23.12
N GLU A 547 12.90 -0.55 -23.60
CA GLU A 547 13.11 -1.75 -22.80
C GLU A 547 14.45 -1.68 -22.03
N VAL A 548 14.37 -1.55 -20.72
CA VAL A 548 15.54 -1.40 -19.81
C VAL A 548 16.12 -2.77 -19.44
N PHE A 549 15.27 -3.80 -19.35
CA PHE A 549 15.64 -5.17 -19.02
C PHE A 549 14.55 -6.13 -19.47
N THR A 550 14.92 -7.28 -20.04
CA THR A 550 14.03 -8.43 -20.26
C THR A 550 14.67 -9.70 -19.75
N GLN A 551 13.89 -10.51 -19.02
CA GLN A 551 14.29 -11.84 -18.58
C GLN A 551 14.08 -12.86 -19.71
N TYR A 552 15.08 -12.98 -20.57
CA TYR A 552 15.09 -14.03 -21.59
C TYR A 552 15.04 -15.43 -20.95
N SER A 553 14.17 -16.29 -21.47
CA SER A 553 14.15 -17.72 -21.12
C SER A 553 15.25 -18.46 -21.90
N ASN A 554 16.51 -18.17 -21.57
CA ASN A 554 17.65 -18.86 -22.15
C ASN A 554 17.57 -20.36 -21.85
N ILE A 555 17.81 -21.21 -22.85
CA ILE A 555 17.94 -22.66 -22.67
C ILE A 555 19.25 -22.88 -21.92
N SER A 556 19.18 -22.95 -20.59
CA SER A 556 20.35 -23.03 -19.72
C SER A 556 21.02 -24.41 -19.77
N ASP A 557 22.24 -24.48 -19.24
CA ASP A 557 23.07 -25.69 -19.29
C ASP A 557 22.41 -26.91 -18.64
N ARG A 558 22.68 -28.09 -19.21
CA ARG A 558 22.26 -29.39 -18.67
C ARG A 558 23.11 -29.79 -17.46
N ILE A 559 22.85 -29.18 -16.32
CA ILE A 559 23.57 -29.45 -15.06
C ILE A 559 23.27 -30.83 -14.44
N ILE A 560 22.26 -31.57 -14.90
CA ILE A 560 22.04 -32.98 -14.55
C ILE A 560 21.75 -33.83 -15.81
N ALA A 561 22.47 -34.95 -15.97
CA ALA A 561 22.23 -35.92 -17.03
C ALA A 561 20.88 -36.66 -16.86
N LYS A 562 20.13 -36.86 -17.96
CA LYS A 562 18.77 -37.48 -17.97
C LYS A 562 18.67 -38.79 -17.18
N LYS A 563 19.72 -39.64 -17.20
CA LYS A 563 19.78 -40.89 -16.41
C LYS A 563 19.61 -40.67 -14.89
N HIS A 564 20.17 -39.59 -14.34
CA HIS A 564 20.08 -39.28 -12.91
C HIS A 564 18.76 -38.58 -12.57
N ILE A 565 18.16 -37.83 -13.50
CA ILE A 565 16.80 -37.30 -13.38
C ILE A 565 15.77 -38.42 -13.29
N ASN A 566 15.78 -39.37 -14.23
CA ASN A 566 14.87 -40.51 -14.22
C ASN A 566 14.96 -41.29 -12.89
N TYR A 567 16.18 -41.52 -12.39
CA TYR A 567 16.42 -42.15 -11.09
C TYR A 567 15.95 -41.29 -9.90
N MET A 568 16.14 -39.97 -9.92
CA MET A 568 15.69 -39.11 -8.83
C MET A 568 14.16 -39.01 -8.80
N ASN A 569 13.52 -38.86 -9.95
CA ASN A 569 12.08 -38.70 -10.06
C ASN A 569 11.35 -39.99 -9.67
N ASP A 570 11.89 -41.17 -9.99
CA ASP A 570 11.40 -42.45 -9.46
C ASP A 570 11.46 -42.54 -7.93
N MET A 571 12.50 -41.97 -7.30
CA MET A 571 12.62 -41.93 -5.84
C MET A 571 11.76 -40.84 -5.18
N LEU A 572 11.55 -39.70 -5.84
CA LEU A 572 10.70 -38.61 -5.35
C LEU A 572 9.20 -38.91 -5.52
N PHE A 573 8.81 -39.61 -6.59
CA PHE A 573 7.45 -40.15 -6.74
C PHE A 573 7.13 -41.17 -5.64
N ALA A 574 8.10 -41.99 -5.24
CA ALA A 574 7.92 -42.91 -4.11
C ALA A 574 7.69 -42.18 -2.77
N VAL A 575 8.11 -40.91 -2.61
CA VAL A 575 7.81 -40.10 -1.42
C VAL A 575 6.33 -39.72 -1.36
N THR A 576 5.75 -39.30 -2.49
CA THR A 576 4.36 -38.81 -2.63
C THR A 576 3.34 -39.93 -2.79
N ASP A 577 3.67 -41.05 -3.43
CA ASP A 577 2.75 -42.18 -3.63
C ASP A 577 2.56 -43.02 -2.34
N TRP A 578 3.66 -43.50 -1.75
CA TRP A 578 3.62 -44.40 -0.59
C TRP A 578 4.56 -44.04 0.57
N GLY A 579 5.38 -43.02 0.41
CA GLY A 579 6.35 -42.54 1.39
C GLY A 579 5.76 -41.62 2.46
N THR A 580 6.49 -40.57 2.79
CA THR A 580 6.14 -39.57 3.82
C THR A 580 5.26 -38.43 3.31
N GLY A 581 5.15 -38.25 1.98
CA GLY A 581 4.48 -37.14 1.32
C GLY A 581 3.06 -37.43 0.83
N LYS A 582 2.42 -38.53 1.28
CA LYS A 582 1.12 -39.02 0.76
C LYS A 582 0.03 -37.96 0.58
N LYS A 583 -0.01 -36.94 1.44
CA LYS A 583 -0.98 -35.83 1.33
C LYS A 583 -0.84 -35.00 0.06
N ALA A 584 0.33 -34.97 -0.56
CA ALA A 584 0.60 -34.25 -1.80
C ALA A 584 0.31 -35.09 -3.07
N ARG A 585 -0.31 -36.27 -2.94
CA ARG A 585 -0.79 -37.04 -4.11
C ARG A 585 -1.91 -36.28 -4.80
N LEU A 586 -1.87 -36.16 -6.13
CA LEU A 586 -2.97 -35.68 -6.97
C LEU A 586 -3.71 -36.89 -7.59
N PRO A 587 -4.99 -36.77 -7.97
CA PRO A 587 -5.75 -37.88 -8.55
C PRO A 587 -5.28 -38.22 -9.97
N ASN A 588 -5.21 -37.21 -10.84
CA ASN A 588 -4.98 -37.37 -12.29
C ASN A 588 -3.53 -37.10 -12.72
N PHE A 589 -2.67 -36.66 -11.80
CA PHE A 589 -1.30 -36.21 -12.08
C PHE A 589 -0.28 -36.91 -11.18
N LYS A 590 0.89 -37.25 -11.74
CA LYS A 590 2.05 -37.69 -10.95
C LYS A 590 2.66 -36.47 -10.25
N SER A 591 2.45 -36.36 -8.95
CA SER A 591 3.20 -35.42 -8.11
C SER A 591 4.50 -36.07 -7.62
N PHE A 592 5.57 -35.30 -7.61
CA PHE A 592 6.88 -35.66 -7.10
C PHE A 592 7.23 -34.71 -5.94
N GLY A 593 8.00 -35.14 -4.94
CA GLY A 593 8.44 -34.18 -3.93
C GLY A 593 9.14 -34.76 -2.72
N LYS A 594 9.41 -33.88 -1.75
CA LYS A 594 10.10 -34.22 -0.51
C LYS A 594 9.50 -33.48 0.69
N THR A 595 9.48 -34.19 1.81
CA THR A 595 9.13 -33.70 3.15
C THR A 595 10.37 -33.25 3.93
N GLY A 596 10.24 -32.18 4.71
CA GLY A 596 11.15 -31.79 5.78
C GLY A 596 10.42 -31.60 7.10
N THR A 597 11.12 -31.93 8.18
CA THR A 597 10.72 -31.62 9.57
C THR A 597 12.01 -31.35 10.32
N THR A 598 12.10 -30.23 11.03
CA THR A 598 13.26 -29.92 11.89
C THR A 598 13.15 -30.63 13.24
N GLN A 599 14.24 -30.69 14.00
CA GLN A 599 14.21 -31.21 15.36
C GLN A 599 13.24 -30.39 16.22
N ASN A 600 12.56 -31.05 17.15
CA ASN A 600 11.54 -30.47 18.03
C ASN A 600 10.37 -29.80 17.26
N TYR A 601 10.11 -30.20 16.02
CA TYR A 601 8.96 -29.73 15.21
C TYR A 601 8.86 -28.20 15.09
N LYS A 602 9.98 -27.48 14.98
CA LYS A 602 9.97 -26.01 14.79
C LYS A 602 9.45 -25.60 13.40
N ASP A 603 9.77 -26.40 12.38
CA ASP A 603 9.52 -26.13 10.97
C ASP A 603 9.06 -27.43 10.28
N GLY A 604 7.97 -27.32 9.53
CA GLY A 604 7.55 -28.33 8.55
C GLY A 604 7.72 -27.79 7.13
N TRP A 605 8.21 -28.63 6.23
CA TRP A 605 8.47 -28.28 4.83
C TRP A 605 7.89 -29.31 3.87
N PHE A 606 7.32 -28.86 2.76
CA PHE A 606 7.12 -29.71 1.59
C PHE A 606 7.56 -28.96 0.34
N ILE A 607 8.31 -29.62 -0.53
CA ILE A 607 8.66 -29.11 -1.85
C ILE A 607 8.31 -30.21 -2.85
N GLY A 608 7.52 -29.88 -3.86
CA GLY A 608 7.09 -30.83 -4.86
C GLY A 608 6.62 -30.18 -6.15
N TYR A 609 6.54 -30.99 -7.20
CA TYR A 609 6.28 -30.56 -8.57
C TYR A 609 5.44 -31.57 -9.35
N THR A 610 4.86 -31.09 -10.45
CA THR A 610 4.27 -31.86 -11.56
C THR A 610 5.13 -31.65 -12.81
N SER A 611 4.59 -31.83 -14.02
CA SER A 611 5.25 -31.37 -15.25
C SER A 611 5.16 -29.85 -15.44
N GLU A 612 4.11 -29.20 -14.91
CA GLU A 612 3.79 -27.80 -15.21
C GLU A 612 4.29 -26.82 -14.15
N TYR A 613 4.17 -27.18 -12.86
CA TYR A 613 4.53 -26.31 -11.75
C TYR A 613 5.35 -27.01 -10.66
N ILE A 614 6.23 -26.24 -10.01
CA ILE A 614 6.84 -26.57 -8.72
C ILE A 614 6.32 -25.61 -7.65
N ALA A 615 6.05 -26.12 -6.45
CA ALA A 615 5.83 -25.28 -5.27
C ALA A 615 6.59 -25.77 -4.05
N GLY A 616 7.08 -24.81 -3.27
CA GLY A 616 7.64 -25.01 -1.95
C GLY A 616 6.74 -24.37 -0.90
N VAL A 617 6.53 -25.08 0.21
CA VAL A 617 5.72 -24.64 1.35
C VAL A 617 6.50 -24.84 2.66
N TRP A 618 6.51 -23.80 3.50
CA TRP A 618 6.98 -23.84 4.89
C TRP A 618 5.83 -23.52 5.86
N VAL A 619 5.83 -24.16 7.02
CA VAL A 619 4.93 -23.88 8.15
C VAL A 619 5.72 -23.93 9.45
N GLY A 620 5.58 -22.92 10.32
CA GLY A 620 6.31 -22.82 11.58
C GLY A 620 6.04 -21.54 12.37
N ASN A 621 6.93 -21.23 13.31
CA ASN A 621 6.84 -20.06 14.18
C ASN A 621 8.05 -19.13 14.00
N ASP A 622 7.84 -17.81 13.98
CA ASP A 622 8.90 -16.80 13.78
C ASP A 622 9.92 -16.82 14.93
N ASN A 623 9.40 -16.90 16.16
CA ASN A 623 10.15 -17.02 17.42
C ASN A 623 10.87 -18.38 17.64
N GLY A 624 10.82 -19.29 16.66
CA GLY A 624 11.48 -20.60 16.74
C GLY A 624 10.93 -21.56 17.81
N LYS A 625 9.76 -21.28 18.41
CA LYS A 625 9.09 -22.19 19.34
C LYS A 625 8.59 -23.44 18.61
N PRO A 626 8.69 -24.65 19.22
CA PRO A 626 8.07 -25.87 18.72
C PRO A 626 6.60 -25.71 18.34
N THR A 627 6.23 -26.24 17.18
CA THR A 627 4.81 -26.49 16.85
C THR A 627 4.31 -27.75 17.56
N ASN A 628 2.99 -27.92 17.66
CA ASN A 628 2.38 -29.17 18.08
C ASN A 628 2.41 -30.21 16.94
N LYS A 629 3.62 -30.75 16.68
CA LYS A 629 3.88 -31.84 15.72
C LYS A 629 3.52 -31.50 14.26
N VAL A 630 3.78 -30.28 13.79
CA VAL A 630 3.84 -30.01 12.34
C VAL A 630 5.01 -30.79 11.74
N THR A 631 4.77 -31.41 10.59
CA THR A 631 5.75 -32.18 9.82
C THR A 631 5.51 -31.91 8.35
N GLY A 632 6.53 -32.11 7.50
CA GLY A 632 6.38 -31.91 6.06
C GLY A 632 5.20 -32.65 5.43
N GLY A 633 4.87 -33.85 5.95
CA GLY A 633 3.75 -34.67 5.49
C GLY A 633 2.37 -34.31 6.05
N ASN A 634 2.22 -33.25 6.88
CA ASN A 634 0.90 -32.79 7.36
C ASN A 634 0.47 -31.44 6.77
N LEU A 635 0.69 -30.30 7.42
CA LEU A 635 0.20 -29.00 6.92
C LEU A 635 0.89 -28.54 5.63
N PRO A 636 2.23 -28.63 5.45
CA PRO A 636 2.90 -28.18 4.22
C PRO A 636 2.48 -28.98 2.99
N ALA A 637 2.50 -30.32 3.06
CA ALA A 637 2.03 -31.17 1.97
C ALA A 637 0.51 -31.03 1.69
N GLN A 638 -0.29 -30.64 2.69
CA GLN A 638 -1.70 -30.33 2.45
C GLN A 638 -1.88 -28.98 1.76
N ILE A 639 -1.21 -27.90 2.19
CA ILE A 639 -1.25 -26.61 1.48
C ILE A 639 -0.79 -26.78 0.03
N TRP A 640 0.22 -27.61 -0.21
CA TRP A 640 0.69 -27.95 -1.55
C TRP A 640 -0.40 -28.64 -2.38
N HIS A 641 -1.12 -29.63 -1.81
CA HIS A 641 -2.23 -30.30 -2.48
C HIS A 641 -3.41 -29.36 -2.73
N ASP A 642 -3.84 -28.62 -1.71
CA ASP A 642 -4.98 -27.70 -1.74
C ASP A 642 -4.74 -26.52 -2.71
N LEU A 643 -3.47 -26.22 -3.07
CA LEU A 643 -3.08 -25.34 -4.19
C LEU A 643 -3.04 -26.10 -5.53
N MET A 644 -2.32 -27.21 -5.59
CA MET A 644 -2.02 -27.90 -6.85
C MET A 644 -3.26 -28.52 -7.48
N LEU A 645 -4.24 -28.94 -6.69
CA LEU A 645 -5.48 -29.55 -7.17
C LEU A 645 -6.29 -28.61 -8.09
N PRO A 646 -6.70 -27.39 -7.69
CA PRO A 646 -7.44 -26.50 -8.58
C PRO A 646 -6.61 -25.97 -9.76
N ILE A 647 -5.31 -25.69 -9.60
CA ILE A 647 -4.49 -25.15 -10.70
C ILE A 647 -4.06 -26.21 -11.74
N HIS A 648 -4.42 -27.49 -11.50
CA HIS A 648 -4.33 -28.58 -12.48
C HIS A 648 -5.71 -29.03 -12.99
N ASP A 649 -6.80 -28.41 -12.54
CA ASP A 649 -8.11 -28.68 -13.11
C ASP A 649 -8.20 -28.07 -14.52
N GLY A 650 -8.87 -28.76 -15.43
CA GLY A 650 -8.89 -28.43 -16.86
C GLY A 650 -7.57 -28.63 -17.63
N LEU A 651 -6.42 -28.83 -16.96
CA LEU A 651 -5.19 -29.25 -17.65
C LEU A 651 -5.33 -30.70 -18.13
N THR A 652 -5.01 -30.98 -19.39
CA THR A 652 -4.92 -32.36 -19.87
C THR A 652 -3.75 -33.07 -19.19
N SER A 653 -4.03 -34.17 -18.48
CA SER A 653 -3.01 -35.03 -17.91
C SER A 653 -2.23 -35.75 -19.01
N GLN A 654 -1.15 -35.15 -19.50
CA GLN A 654 -0.28 -35.79 -20.50
C GLN A 654 0.24 -37.13 -19.94
N ALA A 655 -0.22 -38.22 -20.57
CA ALA A 655 -0.14 -39.55 -20.03
C ALA A 655 1.27 -40.16 -20.18
N GLY A 656 2.17 -39.78 -19.29
CA GLY A 656 3.20 -40.69 -18.80
C GLY A 656 4.40 -41.00 -19.71
N SER A 657 4.97 -40.00 -20.40
CA SER A 657 6.38 -40.06 -20.83
C SER A 657 7.14 -38.80 -20.41
N ILE A 658 8.47 -38.89 -20.28
CA ILE A 658 9.40 -37.73 -20.19
C ILE A 658 10.16 -37.61 -21.54
N ASP A 659 9.55 -38.15 -22.60
CA ASP A 659 10.21 -38.44 -23.87
C ASP A 659 9.61 -37.63 -25.02
N THR A 660 8.36 -37.17 -24.91
CA THR A 660 7.72 -36.20 -25.83
C THR A 660 8.33 -34.79 -25.80
N ILE A 661 9.37 -34.56 -24.98
CA ILE A 661 10.13 -33.30 -24.93
C ILE A 661 11.26 -33.26 -26.00
N GLY A 662 11.62 -34.41 -26.59
CA GLY A 662 12.65 -34.46 -27.64
C GLY A 662 12.19 -34.13 -29.05
N SER A 663 10.90 -34.30 -29.37
CA SER A 663 10.39 -34.31 -30.75
C SER A 663 9.85 -32.97 -31.27
N LEU A 664 9.68 -31.96 -30.40
CA LEU A 664 9.10 -30.65 -30.76
C LEU A 664 10.15 -29.53 -30.95
N ILE A 665 11.45 -29.86 -30.95
CA ILE A 665 12.56 -28.90 -31.12
C ILE A 665 13.15 -28.94 -32.54
N ASN A 666 12.85 -29.96 -33.35
CA ASN A 666 13.30 -30.09 -34.74
C ASN A 666 12.21 -29.76 -35.79
N SER A 667 11.17 -29.00 -35.43
CA SER A 667 10.04 -28.68 -36.33
C SER A 667 9.38 -27.32 -36.10
N ARG A 668 10.17 -26.29 -35.76
CA ARG A 668 9.85 -24.86 -35.92
C ARG A 668 11.11 -24.02 -35.88
#